data_AF-A0A7C3DTM3-F1
#
_entry.id   AF-A0A7C3DTM3-F1
#
_cell.length_a   1.000
_cell.length_b   1.000
_cell.length_c   1.000
_cell.angle_alpha   90.00
_cell.angle_beta   90.00
_cell.angle_gamma   90.00
#
_symmetry.space_group_name_H-M   'P 1'
#
loop_
_entity.id
_entity.type
_entity.pdbx_description
1 polymer ?
#
loop_
_entity_poly.entity_id
_entity_poly.type
_entity_poly.pdbx_seq_one_letter_code
_entity_poly.pdbx_strand_id
1 'polypeptide(L)'
;MSEIKVSELAKQIGFAVKPLIDVLKDLGVEVESASSTIDEATAELVKEIIEKDHSRIIEVAGSISVRELAEAMNVAHADVQAKLLEMGVMATLNKQIDVDVAALAAKKWGYRVVPAKKEPKPTAKPAAEHKPKPKHSSKAVPRPPVVVVMGHVDHGKTTLLDKIRATNVTAGEFGGITQHIGAYQVDVGGRKITFLDTPGHQAFTAMRARGASVTDIVVLVVAADDAVMPQTDEAINHARAAGVPIIVAINKIDKPEANVDRVKQQLAERGLTPEDWGGDTITVELSAKQGTNVDVLLEMILLVADMLELEASASAKDVQGTIIEAQLDKGRGPVATVLVQQGTLKVGTPIVAGTAYGKVKAMFNENGERVFKAGPATPVEILGLSKPPSAGDELRSARDEKEAKRWAEEREKADREKRLAEQGRLTLEDLHKRMLEGAIKELNIILKADVQGSEEAVRQALEDIEHEEVRVKIIHSAVGAVSENDIMLAAASNAIVIGFNVRVEPRAADMAESEHVEIRLYNVIYELINDVRAAMAGLLSPVYEERHLGSAEVRATFRVPKVGVIAGCYVTEGSIVRGANARVKRGDEVIYEGKIEQLKHIKEDRSEIAAGFECGINVGGFSDYEVGDIIEAYNLERIARAL
;
A
#
# COMPACT_ATOMS: atom_id res chain seq x y z
N MET A 1 -74.42 -6.02 21.44
CA MET A 1 -73.03 -5.60 21.68
C MET A 1 -72.19 -6.29 20.63
N SER A 2 -71.55 -5.52 19.76
CA SER A 2 -70.69 -6.03 18.70
C SER A 2 -69.45 -6.65 19.35
N GLU A 3 -69.22 -7.93 19.10
CA GLU A 3 -68.03 -8.63 19.56
C GLU A 3 -67.03 -8.72 18.40
N ILE A 4 -65.79 -8.29 18.63
CA ILE A 4 -64.71 -8.28 17.64
C ILE A 4 -63.71 -9.37 18.00
N LYS A 5 -63.28 -10.18 17.02
CA LYS A 5 -62.21 -11.17 17.25
C LYS A 5 -60.86 -10.49 17.39
N VAL A 6 -60.04 -10.96 18.33
CA VAL A 6 -58.69 -10.42 18.57
C VAL A 6 -57.80 -10.49 17.32
N SER A 7 -57.95 -11.52 16.48
CA SER A 7 -57.26 -11.60 15.19
C SER A 7 -57.68 -10.54 14.18
N GLU A 8 -58.95 -10.11 14.22
CA GLU A 8 -59.47 -9.06 13.36
C GLU A 8 -59.05 -7.69 13.88
N LEU A 9 -59.08 -7.48 15.20
CA LEU A 9 -58.54 -6.28 15.82
C LEU A 9 -57.05 -6.11 15.46
N ALA A 10 -56.24 -7.16 15.64
CA ALA A 10 -54.81 -7.18 15.31
C ALA A 10 -54.54 -6.78 13.84
N LYS A 11 -55.35 -7.27 12.90
CA LYS A 11 -55.26 -6.90 11.48
C LYS A 11 -55.64 -5.43 11.24
N GLN A 12 -56.67 -4.92 11.91
CA GLN A 12 -57.10 -3.53 11.74
C GLN A 12 -56.04 -2.53 12.21
N ILE A 13 -55.32 -2.85 13.29
CA ILE A 13 -54.28 -1.98 13.86
C ILE A 13 -52.86 -2.27 13.33
N GLY A 14 -52.70 -3.29 12.47
CA GLY A 14 -51.39 -3.69 11.95
C GLY A 14 -50.42 -4.23 13.02
N PHE A 15 -50.94 -4.78 14.12
CA PHE A 15 -50.16 -5.24 15.27
C PHE A 15 -50.15 -6.78 15.34
N ALA A 16 -49.08 -7.36 15.88
CA ALA A 16 -48.98 -8.82 15.97
C ALA A 16 -49.95 -9.37 17.02
N VAL A 17 -50.59 -10.51 16.73
CA VAL A 17 -51.64 -11.10 17.57
C VAL A 17 -51.14 -11.49 18.97
N LYS A 18 -49.89 -11.98 19.06
CA LYS A 18 -49.34 -12.49 20.33
C LYS A 18 -49.07 -11.36 21.35
N PRO A 19 -48.38 -10.26 20.99
CA PRO A 19 -48.28 -9.08 21.86
C PRO A 19 -49.63 -8.43 22.19
N LEU A 20 -50.60 -8.47 21.27
CA LEU A 20 -51.94 -7.92 21.52
C LEU A 20 -52.67 -8.66 22.65
N ILE A 21 -52.50 -9.99 22.74
CA ILE A 21 -53.08 -10.80 23.82
C ILE A 21 -52.46 -10.43 25.17
N ASP A 22 -51.16 -10.14 25.22
CA ASP A 22 -50.49 -9.72 26.46
C ASP A 22 -51.02 -8.36 26.95
N VAL A 23 -51.21 -7.39 26.05
CA VAL A 23 -51.81 -6.08 26.38
C VAL A 23 -53.25 -6.21 26.88
N LEU A 24 -54.04 -7.12 26.28
CA LEU A 24 -55.41 -7.39 26.72
C LEU A 24 -55.46 -8.00 28.12
N LYS A 25 -54.51 -8.88 28.47
CA LYS A 25 -54.38 -9.44 29.82
C LYS A 25 -53.98 -8.39 30.86
N ASP A 26 -53.07 -7.49 30.51
CA ASP A 26 -52.66 -6.39 31.40
C ASP A 26 -53.81 -5.41 31.70
N LEU A 27 -54.76 -5.28 30.77
CA LEU A 27 -56.01 -4.52 30.95
C LEU A 27 -57.10 -5.30 31.72
N GLY A 28 -56.81 -6.52 32.19
CA GLY A 28 -57.72 -7.35 32.96
C GLY A 28 -58.74 -8.14 32.13
N VAL A 29 -58.52 -8.27 30.81
CA VAL A 29 -59.41 -9.00 29.90
C VAL A 29 -58.89 -10.43 29.72
N GLU A 30 -59.70 -11.42 30.05
CA GLU A 30 -59.32 -12.84 29.92
C GLU A 30 -59.38 -13.31 28.46
N VAL A 31 -58.22 -13.35 27.82
CA VAL A 31 -58.07 -13.73 26.41
C VAL A 31 -57.01 -14.81 26.26
N GLU A 32 -57.38 -16.01 25.80
CA GLU A 32 -56.45 -17.15 25.70
C GLU A 32 -55.87 -17.36 24.31
N SER A 33 -56.59 -16.94 23.27
CA SER A 33 -56.23 -17.25 21.88
C SER A 33 -56.67 -16.17 20.88
N ALA A 34 -56.12 -16.23 19.67
CA ALA A 34 -56.43 -15.33 18.56
C ALA A 34 -57.92 -15.31 18.14
N SER A 35 -58.66 -16.38 18.46
CA SER A 35 -60.08 -16.54 18.16
C SER A 35 -61.02 -15.99 19.22
N SER A 36 -60.49 -15.52 20.36
CA SER A 36 -61.29 -14.94 21.43
C SER A 36 -61.96 -13.65 20.95
N THR A 37 -63.17 -13.38 21.43
CA THR A 37 -63.91 -12.15 21.14
C THR A 37 -63.81 -11.19 22.31
N ILE A 38 -63.71 -9.90 21.98
CA ILE A 38 -63.72 -8.79 22.93
C ILE A 38 -64.83 -7.81 22.53
N ASP A 39 -65.32 -7.05 23.49
CA ASP A 39 -66.31 -6.01 23.25
C ASP A 39 -65.69 -4.79 22.55
N GLU A 40 -66.53 -4.07 21.81
CA GLU A 40 -66.12 -2.94 20.99
C GLU A 40 -65.51 -1.78 21.81
N ALA A 41 -65.96 -1.57 23.05
CA ALA A 41 -65.41 -0.54 23.95
C ALA A 41 -63.96 -0.86 24.37
N THR A 42 -63.67 -2.12 24.72
CA THR A 42 -62.31 -2.59 24.97
C THR A 42 -61.43 -2.49 23.71
N ALA A 43 -61.99 -2.82 22.54
CA ALA A 43 -61.27 -2.71 21.27
C ALA A 43 -60.87 -1.26 20.93
N GLU A 44 -61.72 -0.27 21.23
CA GLU A 44 -61.40 1.16 21.06
C GLU A 44 -60.32 1.63 22.04
N LEU A 45 -60.39 1.21 23.31
CA LEU A 45 -59.39 1.55 24.33
C LEU A 45 -58.00 1.02 23.96
N VAL A 46 -57.94 -0.21 23.43
CA VAL A 46 -56.70 -0.83 22.95
C VAL A 46 -56.16 -0.11 21.71
N LYS A 47 -57.03 0.31 20.79
CA LYS A 47 -56.63 1.13 19.63
C LYS A 47 -55.98 2.44 20.07
N GLU A 48 -56.58 3.13 21.04
CA GLU A 48 -56.07 4.43 21.52
C GLU A 48 -54.72 4.32 22.26
N ILE A 49 -54.53 3.23 23.03
CA ILE A 49 -53.26 2.94 23.71
C ILE A 49 -52.16 2.65 22.69
N ILE A 50 -52.44 1.83 21.68
CA ILE A 50 -51.46 1.42 20.66
C ILE A 50 -51.13 2.58 19.71
N GLU A 51 -52.07 3.44 19.36
CA GLU A 51 -51.79 4.67 18.59
C GLU A 51 -50.86 5.63 19.36
N LYS A 52 -51.08 5.81 20.66
CA LYS A 52 -50.19 6.62 21.51
C LYS A 52 -48.79 6.02 21.61
N ASP A 53 -48.65 4.69 21.63
CA ASP A 53 -47.34 4.03 21.71
C ASP A 53 -46.60 4.04 20.35
N HIS A 54 -47.32 3.89 19.23
CA HIS A 54 -46.77 4.05 17.88
C HIS A 54 -46.28 5.48 17.60
N SER A 55 -46.88 6.50 18.23
CA SER A 55 -46.43 7.90 18.10
C SER A 55 -45.06 8.20 18.71
N ARG A 56 -44.51 7.26 19.50
CA ARG A 56 -43.22 7.40 20.20
C ARG A 56 -42.11 6.55 19.58
N ILE A 57 -42.34 5.93 18.42
CA ILE A 57 -41.35 5.11 17.72
C ILE A 57 -40.74 5.93 16.58
N ILE A 58 -39.42 6.11 16.61
CA ILE A 58 -38.68 6.79 15.54
C ILE A 58 -37.90 5.73 14.75
N GLU A 59 -38.24 5.57 13.48
CA GLU A 59 -37.55 4.62 12.61
C GLU A 59 -36.35 5.28 11.93
N VAL A 60 -35.15 4.74 12.15
CA VAL A 60 -33.91 5.29 11.60
C VAL A 60 -33.27 4.33 10.60
N ALA A 61 -32.92 4.85 9.43
CA ALA A 61 -32.23 4.11 8.38
C ALA A 61 -30.70 4.24 8.52
N GLY A 62 -30.11 3.54 9.50
CA GLY A 62 -28.65 3.44 9.69
C GLY A 62 -28.06 4.50 10.61
N SER A 63 -28.03 5.76 10.18
CA SER A 63 -27.51 6.87 10.99
C SER A 63 -28.43 8.07 10.86
N ILE A 64 -28.63 8.82 11.95
CA ILE A 64 -29.46 10.03 11.98
C ILE A 64 -28.61 11.22 12.40
N SER A 65 -28.85 12.41 11.84
CA SER A 65 -28.18 13.61 12.35
C SER A 65 -28.81 14.09 13.66
N VAL A 66 -28.05 14.81 14.49
CA VAL A 66 -28.58 15.41 15.73
C VAL A 66 -29.78 16.33 15.45
N ARG A 67 -29.74 17.05 14.32
CA ARG A 67 -30.83 17.88 13.84
C ARG A 67 -32.10 17.06 13.55
N GLU A 68 -32.00 16.02 12.74
CA GLU A 68 -33.13 15.16 12.36
C GLU A 68 -33.71 14.42 13.57
N LEU A 69 -32.87 13.99 14.51
CA LEU A 69 -33.33 13.35 15.74
C LEU A 69 -34.15 14.31 16.61
N ALA A 70 -33.67 15.56 16.75
CA ALA A 70 -34.38 16.59 17.49
C ALA A 70 -35.71 16.99 16.82
N GLU A 71 -35.73 17.12 15.49
CA GLU A 71 -36.95 17.38 14.71
C GLU A 71 -37.96 16.22 14.84
N ALA A 72 -37.50 14.97 14.75
CA ALA A 72 -38.35 13.79 14.89
C ALA A 72 -38.97 13.65 16.29
N MET A 73 -38.29 14.13 17.32
CA MET A 73 -38.79 14.15 18.70
C MET A 73 -39.57 15.42 19.05
N ASN A 74 -39.54 16.43 18.18
CA ASN A 74 -40.04 17.78 18.41
C ASN A 74 -39.44 18.44 19.68
N VAL A 75 -38.12 18.31 19.85
CA VAL A 75 -37.34 18.87 20.99
C VAL A 75 -36.32 19.88 20.45
N ALA A 76 -35.96 20.88 21.26
CA ALA A 76 -34.94 21.84 20.85
C ALA A 76 -33.58 21.17 20.61
N HIS A 77 -32.90 21.54 19.52
CA HIS A 77 -31.61 20.96 19.13
C HIS A 77 -30.54 21.04 20.24
N ALA A 78 -30.56 22.15 21.00
CA ALA A 78 -29.63 22.37 22.11
C ALA A 78 -29.78 21.32 23.21
N ASP A 79 -31.00 20.85 23.48
CA ASP A 79 -31.25 19.86 24.54
C ASP A 79 -30.77 18.46 24.14
N VAL A 80 -30.89 18.11 22.86
CA VAL A 80 -30.37 16.85 22.31
C VAL A 80 -28.83 16.87 22.30
N GLN A 81 -28.22 18.00 21.92
CA GLN A 81 -26.77 18.18 22.00
C GLN A 81 -26.24 18.10 23.43
N ALA A 82 -26.91 18.77 24.38
CA ALA A 82 -26.54 18.71 25.79
C ALA A 82 -26.61 17.28 26.34
N LYS A 83 -27.61 16.49 25.91
CA LYS A 83 -27.73 15.09 26.33
C LYS A 83 -26.64 14.20 25.71
N LEU A 84 -26.32 14.40 24.44
CA LEU A 84 -25.20 13.69 23.80
C LEU A 84 -23.87 14.01 24.50
N LEU A 85 -23.67 15.27 24.90
CA LEU A 85 -22.50 15.70 25.66
C LEU A 85 -22.44 15.04 27.06
N GLU A 86 -23.57 14.96 27.76
CA GLU A 86 -23.70 14.24 29.05
C GLU A 86 -23.32 12.76 28.92
N MET A 87 -23.54 12.17 27.75
CA MET A 87 -23.17 10.78 27.42
C MET A 87 -21.73 10.66 26.87
N GLY A 88 -20.94 11.74 26.90
CA GLY A 88 -19.56 11.76 26.40
C GLY A 88 -19.43 11.85 24.87
N VAL A 89 -20.53 12.08 24.14
CA VAL A 89 -20.56 12.17 22.67
C VAL A 89 -20.59 13.64 22.25
N MET A 90 -19.43 14.16 21.82
CA MET A 90 -19.38 15.49 21.19
C MET A 90 -19.91 15.43 19.75
N ALA A 91 -21.07 16.04 19.51
CA ALA A 91 -21.72 16.08 18.22
C ALA A 91 -22.23 17.48 17.86
N THR A 92 -21.89 17.95 16.65
CA THR A 92 -22.43 19.17 16.06
C THR A 92 -23.79 18.88 15.39
N LEU A 93 -24.58 19.93 15.08
CA LEU A 93 -25.95 19.79 14.54
C LEU A 93 -26.08 18.81 13.36
N ASN A 94 -25.10 18.82 12.46
CA ASN A 94 -25.11 18.01 11.23
C ASN A 94 -24.30 16.70 11.34
N LYS A 95 -23.73 16.40 12.52
CA LYS A 95 -22.98 15.15 12.72
C LYS A 95 -23.96 13.99 12.75
N GLN A 96 -23.65 12.93 11.99
CA GLN A 96 -24.40 11.68 12.03
C GLN A 96 -24.03 10.88 13.28
N ILE A 97 -25.06 10.34 13.93
CA ILE A 97 -24.95 9.46 15.09
C ILE A 97 -25.60 8.11 14.78
N ASP A 98 -25.01 7.05 15.31
CA ASP A 98 -25.49 5.68 15.14
C ASP A 98 -26.82 5.46 15.86
N VAL A 99 -27.59 4.47 15.38
CA VAL A 99 -28.92 4.12 15.92
C VAL A 99 -28.86 3.86 17.43
N ASP A 100 -27.82 3.19 17.92
CA ASP A 100 -27.71 2.83 19.34
C ASP A 100 -27.53 4.07 20.22
N VAL A 101 -26.69 5.01 19.79
CA VAL A 101 -26.45 6.29 20.47
C VAL A 101 -27.71 7.15 20.42
N ALA A 102 -28.37 7.21 19.26
CA ALA A 102 -29.64 7.91 19.07
C ALA A 102 -30.75 7.33 19.95
N ALA A 103 -30.84 6.00 20.09
CA ALA A 103 -31.81 5.31 20.93
C ALA A 103 -31.61 5.61 22.42
N LEU A 104 -30.36 5.62 22.87
CA LEU A 104 -30.02 5.99 24.25
C LEU A 104 -30.33 7.45 24.55
N ALA A 105 -30.04 8.37 23.62
CA ALA A 105 -30.37 9.78 23.77
C ALA A 105 -31.89 10.00 23.81
N ALA A 106 -32.63 9.40 22.87
CA ALA A 106 -34.08 9.53 22.73
C ALA A 106 -34.87 8.95 23.93
N LYS A 107 -34.29 7.99 24.65
CA LYS A 107 -34.90 7.36 25.84
C LYS A 107 -35.32 8.37 26.92
N LYS A 108 -34.58 9.48 27.08
CA LYS A 108 -34.89 10.53 28.06
C LYS A 108 -36.27 11.16 27.82
N TRP A 109 -36.69 11.24 26.56
CA TRP A 109 -37.97 11.83 26.17
C TRP A 109 -39.04 10.76 25.88
N GLY A 110 -38.78 9.50 26.24
CA GLY A 110 -39.73 8.40 26.07
C GLY A 110 -39.90 7.93 24.62
N TYR A 111 -38.99 8.32 23.72
CA TYR A 111 -38.99 7.85 22.34
C TYR A 111 -38.12 6.60 22.20
N ARG A 112 -38.62 5.63 21.43
CA ARG A 112 -37.89 4.40 21.10
C ARG A 112 -37.40 4.50 19.66
N VAL A 113 -36.10 4.69 19.49
CA VAL A 113 -35.48 4.64 18.17
C VAL A 113 -35.29 3.17 17.80
N VAL A 114 -35.87 2.76 16.68
CA VAL A 114 -35.71 1.41 16.14
C VAL A 114 -35.10 1.48 14.75
N PRO A 115 -34.23 0.54 14.38
CA PRO A 115 -33.77 0.44 13.00
C PRO A 115 -34.99 0.13 12.12
N ALA A 116 -35.24 0.97 11.12
CA ALA A 116 -36.34 0.75 10.19
C ALA A 116 -36.20 -0.65 9.56
N LYS A 117 -37.21 -1.50 9.69
CA LYS A 117 -37.27 -2.75 8.92
C LYS A 117 -37.43 -2.36 7.46
N LYS A 118 -36.35 -2.44 6.69
CA LYS A 118 -36.41 -2.26 5.24
C LYS A 118 -37.31 -3.35 4.65
N GLU A 119 -38.56 -3.00 4.31
CA GLU A 119 -39.04 -3.45 2.99
C GLU A 119 -38.05 -2.88 1.97
N PRO A 120 -37.50 -3.72 1.07
CA PRO A 120 -36.50 -3.26 0.12
C PRO A 120 -37.18 -2.36 -0.92
N LYS A 121 -37.38 -1.08 -0.61
CA LYS A 121 -37.25 -0.06 -1.66
C LYS A 121 -35.85 -0.21 -2.23
N PRO A 122 -35.67 -0.11 -3.56
CA PRO A 122 -34.41 -0.41 -4.21
C PRO A 122 -33.37 0.63 -3.79
N THR A 123 -32.76 0.42 -2.62
CA THR A 123 -31.38 0.77 -2.41
C THR A 123 -30.67 0.16 -3.59
N ALA A 124 -30.04 1.02 -4.40
CA ALA A 124 -29.03 0.59 -5.34
C ALA A 124 -28.19 -0.43 -4.56
N LYS A 125 -28.29 -1.70 -4.97
CA LYS A 125 -27.41 -2.75 -4.46
C LYS A 125 -26.01 -2.13 -4.56
N PRO A 126 -25.15 -2.21 -3.53
CA PRO A 126 -23.72 -1.95 -3.76
C PRO A 126 -23.38 -2.82 -4.94
N ALA A 127 -23.13 -2.22 -6.11
CA ALA A 127 -23.39 -2.83 -7.42
C ALA A 127 -23.01 -4.29 -7.35
N ALA A 128 -24.01 -5.13 -7.05
CA ALA A 128 -23.75 -6.55 -6.87
C ALA A 128 -23.14 -6.88 -8.21
N GLU A 129 -21.89 -7.35 -8.18
CA GLU A 129 -21.18 -7.85 -9.33
C GLU A 129 -22.25 -8.44 -10.22
N HIS A 130 -22.62 -7.71 -11.27
CA HIS A 130 -23.38 -8.31 -12.32
C HIS A 130 -22.33 -9.22 -12.92
N LYS A 131 -22.14 -10.40 -12.32
CA LYS A 131 -22.12 -11.64 -13.07
C LYS A 131 -23.53 -11.72 -13.62
N PRO A 132 -23.79 -11.19 -14.83
CA PRO A 132 -25.05 -11.51 -15.48
C PRO A 132 -25.15 -13.03 -15.42
N LYS A 133 -26.21 -13.56 -14.78
CA LYS A 133 -26.64 -14.92 -15.13
C LYS A 133 -26.73 -14.93 -16.65
N PRO A 134 -26.02 -15.81 -17.38
CA PRO A 134 -25.97 -15.75 -18.83
C PRO A 134 -27.36 -16.04 -19.37
N LYS A 135 -28.19 -15.00 -19.50
CA LYS A 135 -29.41 -14.99 -20.27
C LYS A 135 -29.03 -14.59 -21.67
N HIS A 136 -28.36 -15.51 -22.35
CA HIS A 136 -28.23 -15.73 -23.78
C HIS A 136 -27.08 -16.72 -23.90
N SER A 137 -27.34 -17.87 -24.48
CA SER A 137 -26.33 -18.83 -24.93
C SER A 137 -25.47 -18.17 -26.01
N SER A 138 -24.58 -17.26 -25.64
CA SER A 138 -23.44 -16.93 -26.50
C SER A 138 -22.67 -18.24 -26.65
N LYS A 139 -22.48 -18.69 -27.90
CA LYS A 139 -21.64 -19.84 -28.16
C LYS A 139 -20.27 -19.54 -27.56
N ALA A 140 -19.93 -20.28 -26.52
CA ALA A 140 -18.59 -20.31 -26.00
C ALA A 140 -17.68 -20.86 -27.11
N VAL A 141 -16.60 -20.14 -27.38
CA VAL A 141 -15.59 -20.53 -28.37
C VAL A 141 -14.30 -20.76 -27.60
N PRO A 142 -13.49 -21.77 -27.98
CA PRO A 142 -12.15 -21.92 -27.44
C PRO A 142 -11.38 -20.60 -27.56
N ARG A 143 -10.71 -20.21 -26.48
CA ARG A 143 -9.89 -19.00 -26.47
C ARG A 143 -8.41 -19.32 -26.18
N PRO A 144 -7.49 -18.44 -26.60
CA PRO A 144 -6.09 -18.52 -26.21
C PRO A 144 -5.93 -18.55 -24.68
N PRO A 145 -5.01 -19.39 -24.14
CA PRO A 145 -4.60 -19.27 -22.75
C PRO A 145 -3.83 -17.98 -22.51
N VAL A 146 -4.08 -17.37 -21.36
CA VAL A 146 -3.30 -16.25 -20.83
C VAL A 146 -2.34 -16.79 -19.79
N VAL A 147 -1.04 -16.58 -20.02
CA VAL A 147 0.04 -17.18 -19.26
C VAL A 147 0.89 -16.09 -18.64
N VAL A 148 1.14 -16.16 -17.33
CA VAL A 148 2.09 -15.27 -16.67
C VAL A 148 3.37 -16.01 -16.35
N VAL A 149 4.51 -15.38 -16.59
CA VAL A 149 5.82 -15.93 -16.23
C VAL A 149 6.30 -15.31 -14.92
N MET A 150 6.55 -16.15 -13.93
CA MET A 150 6.99 -15.77 -12.58
C MET A 150 8.26 -16.51 -12.17
N GLY A 151 8.94 -16.02 -11.13
CA GLY A 151 10.17 -16.61 -10.61
C GLY A 151 11.13 -15.57 -10.06
N HIS A 152 12.23 -16.03 -9.48
CA HIS A 152 13.26 -15.18 -8.89
C HIS A 152 13.99 -14.31 -9.94
N VAL A 153 14.59 -13.21 -9.50
CA VAL A 153 15.53 -12.40 -10.31
C VAL A 153 16.65 -13.31 -10.85
N ASP A 154 17.13 -13.03 -12.06
CA ASP A 154 18.20 -13.78 -12.75
C ASP A 154 17.95 -15.27 -13.05
N HIS A 155 16.73 -15.77 -12.84
CA HIS A 155 16.33 -17.10 -13.30
C HIS A 155 16.05 -17.17 -14.81
N GLY A 156 16.19 -16.06 -15.54
CA GLY A 156 16.08 -16.01 -17.00
C GLY A 156 14.65 -15.94 -17.55
N LYS A 157 13.70 -15.36 -16.79
CA LYS A 157 12.31 -15.11 -17.24
C LYS A 157 12.26 -14.29 -18.53
N THR A 158 12.89 -13.12 -18.52
CA THR A 158 12.93 -12.21 -19.68
C THR A 158 13.68 -12.85 -20.84
N THR A 159 14.75 -13.61 -20.58
CA THR A 159 15.47 -14.36 -21.62
C THR A 159 14.60 -15.43 -22.28
N LEU A 160 13.78 -16.14 -21.49
CA LEU A 160 12.81 -17.12 -21.99
C LEU A 160 11.76 -16.44 -22.88
N LEU A 161 11.20 -15.33 -22.41
CA LEU A 161 10.20 -14.56 -23.15
C LEU A 161 10.78 -13.94 -24.43
N ASP A 162 12.01 -13.43 -24.39
CA ASP A 162 12.74 -12.95 -25.57
C ASP A 162 12.90 -14.04 -26.62
N LYS A 163 13.29 -15.24 -26.18
CA LYS A 163 13.45 -16.39 -27.07
C LYS A 163 12.12 -16.80 -27.70
N ILE A 164 11.05 -16.82 -26.91
CA ILE A 164 9.69 -17.12 -27.37
C ILE A 164 9.21 -16.07 -28.38
N ARG A 165 9.49 -14.78 -28.14
CA ARG A 165 9.07 -13.68 -29.00
C ARG A 165 9.94 -13.51 -30.25
N ALA A 166 11.07 -14.23 -30.35
CA ALA A 166 12.10 -14.04 -31.36
C ALA A 166 12.62 -12.59 -31.44
N THR A 167 12.69 -11.92 -30.30
CA THR A 167 13.19 -10.54 -30.15
C THR A 167 14.19 -10.45 -29.00
N ASN A 168 14.88 -9.32 -28.82
CA ASN A 168 15.88 -9.14 -27.77
C ASN A 168 15.58 -7.90 -26.90
N VAL A 169 14.60 -7.98 -25.99
CA VAL A 169 14.21 -6.91 -25.05
C VAL A 169 15.26 -6.70 -23.98
N THR A 170 15.85 -7.78 -23.47
CA THR A 170 16.85 -7.75 -22.39
C THR A 170 18.03 -6.83 -22.69
N ALA A 171 18.41 -6.65 -23.96
CA ALA A 171 19.48 -5.74 -24.37
C ALA A 171 19.07 -4.24 -24.38
N GLY A 172 17.77 -3.94 -24.36
CA GLY A 172 17.21 -2.58 -24.41
C GLY A 172 16.67 -2.07 -23.06
N GLU A 173 16.44 -2.95 -22.08
CA GLU A 173 15.97 -2.55 -20.74
C GLU A 173 17.12 -2.06 -19.85
N PHE A 174 16.89 -0.95 -19.15
CA PHE A 174 17.86 -0.39 -18.21
C PHE A 174 18.09 -1.35 -17.04
N GLY A 175 19.38 -1.63 -16.75
CA GLY A 175 19.77 -2.58 -15.71
C GLY A 175 19.56 -4.06 -16.07
N GLY A 176 19.14 -4.38 -17.30
CA GLY A 176 18.94 -5.76 -17.76
C GLY A 176 17.79 -6.50 -17.08
N ILE A 177 16.84 -5.78 -16.48
CA ILE A 177 15.69 -6.33 -15.75
C ILE A 177 14.38 -5.77 -16.28
N THR A 178 13.34 -6.60 -16.24
CA THR A 178 11.97 -6.20 -16.57
C THR A 178 11.33 -5.45 -15.43
N GLN A 179 10.88 -4.23 -15.70
CA GLN A 179 10.30 -3.31 -14.69
C GLN A 179 8.84 -2.94 -14.97
N HIS A 180 8.30 -3.30 -16.14
CA HIS A 180 6.90 -3.06 -16.53
C HIS A 180 6.21 -4.38 -16.84
N ILE A 181 4.89 -4.44 -16.68
CA ILE A 181 4.12 -5.59 -17.16
C ILE A 181 3.93 -5.47 -18.68
N GLY A 182 4.56 -6.39 -19.42
CA GLY A 182 4.36 -6.53 -20.86
C GLY A 182 3.28 -7.55 -21.18
N ALA A 183 2.49 -7.32 -22.24
CA ALA A 183 1.54 -8.30 -22.74
C ALA A 183 1.69 -8.48 -24.24
N TYR A 184 1.84 -9.72 -24.71
CA TYR A 184 2.04 -10.02 -26.14
C TYR A 184 1.48 -11.40 -26.51
N GLN A 185 1.27 -11.65 -27.79
CA GLN A 185 0.72 -12.91 -28.28
C GLN A 185 1.68 -13.63 -29.22
N VAL A 186 1.75 -14.95 -29.09
CA VAL A 186 2.59 -15.84 -29.91
C VAL A 186 1.72 -16.89 -30.58
N ASP A 187 2.03 -17.21 -31.84
CA ASP A 187 1.37 -18.28 -32.59
C ASP A 187 2.25 -19.55 -32.59
N VAL A 188 1.67 -20.64 -32.10
CA VAL A 188 2.30 -21.96 -32.00
C VAL A 188 1.38 -22.95 -32.70
N GLY A 189 1.77 -23.39 -33.89
CA GLY A 189 1.00 -24.38 -34.66
C GLY A 189 -0.42 -23.94 -35.03
N GLY A 190 -0.66 -22.63 -35.23
CA GLY A 190 -1.99 -22.07 -35.52
C GLY A 190 -2.85 -21.83 -34.28
N ARG A 191 -2.33 -22.07 -33.08
CA ARG A 191 -2.95 -21.72 -31.79
C ARG A 191 -2.19 -20.58 -31.16
N LYS A 192 -2.92 -19.66 -30.54
CA LYS A 192 -2.35 -18.46 -29.92
C LYS A 192 -2.15 -18.67 -28.43
N ILE A 193 -1.08 -18.11 -27.88
CA ILE A 193 -0.81 -18.02 -26.44
C ILE A 193 -0.55 -16.56 -26.11
N THR A 194 -1.20 -16.04 -25.08
CA THR A 194 -0.98 -14.66 -24.62
C THR A 194 -0.09 -14.68 -23.38
N PHE A 195 1.07 -14.04 -23.46
CA PHE A 195 2.00 -13.94 -22.35
C PHE A 195 1.86 -12.61 -21.63
N LEU A 196 1.85 -12.66 -20.29
CA LEU A 196 2.06 -11.53 -19.39
C LEU A 196 3.45 -11.67 -18.77
N ASP A 197 4.33 -10.71 -19.08
CA ASP A 197 5.65 -10.62 -18.47
C ASP A 197 5.55 -9.81 -17.17
N THR A 198 5.95 -10.38 -16.04
CA THR A 198 5.90 -9.69 -14.74
C THR A 198 7.30 -9.47 -14.17
N PRO A 199 7.58 -8.30 -13.58
CA PRO A 199 8.85 -8.04 -12.91
C PRO A 199 9.16 -9.02 -11.77
N GLY A 200 10.43 -9.41 -11.66
CA GLY A 200 10.91 -10.37 -10.66
C GLY A 200 11.24 -9.79 -9.28
N HIS A 201 11.38 -8.47 -9.15
CA HIS A 201 11.86 -7.83 -7.92
C HIS A 201 10.79 -7.84 -6.81
N GLN A 202 11.19 -7.94 -5.53
CA GLN A 202 10.28 -7.95 -4.37
C GLN A 202 9.32 -6.75 -4.32
N ALA A 203 9.81 -5.53 -4.56
CA ALA A 203 9.00 -4.31 -4.71
C ALA A 203 7.81 -4.42 -5.70
N PHE A 204 7.83 -5.36 -6.65
CA PHE A 204 6.73 -5.58 -7.60
C PHE A 204 5.78 -6.72 -7.18
N THR A 205 5.64 -6.99 -5.89
CA THR A 205 4.73 -8.01 -5.34
C THR A 205 3.29 -7.79 -5.79
N ALA A 206 2.79 -6.55 -5.72
CA ALA A 206 1.43 -6.21 -6.16
C ALA A 206 1.19 -6.51 -7.65
N MET A 207 2.20 -6.26 -8.50
CA MET A 207 2.15 -6.60 -9.92
C MET A 207 2.07 -8.11 -10.16
N ARG A 208 2.79 -8.93 -9.39
CA ARG A 208 2.72 -10.39 -9.48
C ARG A 208 1.35 -10.91 -9.07
N ALA A 209 0.82 -10.46 -7.94
CA ALA A 209 -0.51 -10.85 -7.48
C ALA A 209 -1.59 -10.53 -8.54
N ARG A 210 -1.49 -9.35 -9.15
CA ARG A 210 -2.35 -8.92 -10.26
C ARG A 210 -2.19 -9.83 -11.47
N GLY A 211 -0.96 -10.11 -11.91
CA GLY A 211 -0.67 -11.03 -13.02
C GLY A 211 -1.28 -12.41 -12.79
N ALA A 212 -1.08 -13.01 -11.61
CA ALA A 212 -1.68 -14.30 -11.26
C ALA A 212 -3.22 -14.29 -11.34
N SER A 213 -3.87 -13.24 -10.84
CA SER A 213 -5.34 -13.17 -10.81
C SER A 213 -6.01 -13.06 -12.19
N VAL A 214 -5.27 -12.64 -13.21
CA VAL A 214 -5.79 -12.35 -14.55
C VAL A 214 -5.43 -13.47 -15.55
N THR A 215 -4.64 -14.47 -15.13
CA THR A 215 -4.12 -15.53 -15.99
C THR A 215 -4.77 -16.88 -15.74
N ASP A 216 -4.68 -17.74 -16.75
CA ASP A 216 -5.21 -19.09 -16.73
C ASP A 216 -4.15 -20.11 -16.31
N ILE A 217 -2.87 -19.78 -16.52
CA ILE A 217 -1.72 -20.64 -16.22
C ILE A 217 -0.56 -19.77 -15.72
N VAL A 218 0.13 -20.22 -14.68
CA VAL A 218 1.39 -19.63 -14.22
C VAL A 218 2.56 -20.50 -14.67
N VAL A 219 3.53 -19.92 -15.36
CA VAL A 219 4.82 -20.56 -15.65
C VAL A 219 5.85 -20.08 -14.63
N LEU A 220 6.28 -20.99 -13.75
CA LEU A 220 7.27 -20.72 -12.72
C LEU A 220 8.67 -21.07 -13.23
N VAL A 221 9.51 -20.06 -13.44
CA VAL A 221 10.89 -20.24 -13.91
C VAL A 221 11.83 -20.38 -12.72
N VAL A 222 12.48 -21.55 -12.63
CA VAL A 222 13.46 -21.87 -11.59
C VAL A 222 14.78 -22.22 -12.25
N ALA A 223 15.86 -21.55 -11.85
CA ALA A 223 17.16 -21.85 -12.41
C ALA A 223 17.76 -23.12 -11.78
N ALA A 224 18.35 -23.99 -12.60
CA ALA A 224 18.93 -25.25 -12.16
C ALA A 224 20.22 -25.07 -11.32
N ASP A 225 20.86 -23.92 -11.39
CA ASP A 225 22.06 -23.55 -10.62
C ASP A 225 21.71 -22.99 -9.22
N ASP A 226 20.69 -22.14 -9.14
CA ASP A 226 20.30 -21.44 -7.91
C ASP A 226 19.24 -22.21 -7.09
N ALA A 227 18.42 -23.01 -7.76
CA ALA A 227 17.27 -23.73 -7.20
C ALA A 227 16.17 -22.81 -6.62
N VAL A 228 15.39 -23.28 -5.66
CA VAL A 228 14.22 -22.55 -5.16
C VAL A 228 14.64 -21.45 -4.18
N MET A 229 14.24 -20.22 -4.48
CA MET A 229 14.56 -19.00 -3.72
C MET A 229 13.29 -18.38 -3.09
N PRO A 230 13.41 -17.44 -2.13
CA PRO A 230 12.24 -16.85 -1.44
C PRO A 230 11.21 -16.18 -2.37
N GLN A 231 11.64 -15.56 -3.47
CA GLN A 231 10.70 -14.98 -4.46
C GLN A 231 9.96 -16.07 -5.26
N THR A 232 10.56 -17.25 -5.41
CA THR A 232 9.88 -18.42 -5.98
C THR A 232 8.77 -18.90 -5.04
N ASP A 233 9.03 -18.95 -3.73
CA ASP A 233 8.01 -19.26 -2.71
C ASP A 233 6.83 -18.27 -2.76
N GLU A 234 7.14 -16.99 -2.90
CA GLU A 234 6.13 -15.95 -3.05
C GLU A 234 5.28 -16.15 -4.32
N ALA A 235 5.91 -16.44 -5.45
CA ALA A 235 5.21 -16.71 -6.71
C ALA A 235 4.30 -17.94 -6.61
N ILE A 236 4.74 -19.01 -5.94
CA ILE A 236 3.92 -20.20 -5.67
C ILE A 236 2.69 -19.83 -4.84
N ASN A 237 2.87 -19.00 -3.81
CA ASN A 237 1.76 -18.56 -2.96
C ASN A 237 0.74 -17.70 -3.71
N HIS A 238 1.18 -16.78 -4.58
CA HIS A 238 0.27 -15.99 -5.43
C HIS A 238 -0.53 -16.86 -6.39
N ALA A 239 0.12 -17.82 -7.05
CA ALA A 239 -0.54 -18.75 -7.97
C ALA A 239 -1.58 -19.61 -7.24
N ARG A 240 -1.25 -20.12 -6.05
CA ARG A 240 -2.18 -20.88 -5.19
C ARG A 240 -3.35 -20.04 -4.71
N ALA A 241 -3.10 -18.81 -4.28
CA ALA A 241 -4.15 -17.89 -3.84
C ALA A 241 -5.12 -17.54 -4.98
N ALA A 242 -4.61 -17.45 -6.21
CA ALA A 242 -5.41 -17.22 -7.41
C ALA A 242 -6.12 -18.51 -7.91
N GLY A 243 -5.75 -19.70 -7.41
CA GLY A 243 -6.30 -20.97 -7.86
C GLY A 243 -5.89 -21.36 -9.28
N VAL A 244 -4.73 -20.89 -9.73
CA VAL A 244 -4.25 -21.05 -11.11
C VAL A 244 -3.23 -22.20 -11.18
N PRO A 245 -3.32 -23.12 -12.17
CA PRO A 245 -2.36 -24.20 -12.32
C PRO A 245 -0.94 -23.67 -12.63
N ILE A 246 0.05 -24.38 -12.09
CA ILE A 246 1.47 -24.01 -12.19
C ILE A 246 2.18 -25.02 -13.09
N ILE A 247 2.86 -24.51 -14.12
CA ILE A 247 3.85 -25.25 -14.92
C ILE A 247 5.23 -24.77 -14.50
N VAL A 248 6.15 -25.67 -14.21
CA VAL A 248 7.51 -25.30 -13.81
C VAL A 248 8.45 -25.43 -14.99
N ALA A 249 9.13 -24.32 -15.33
CA ALA A 249 10.22 -24.28 -16.30
C ALA A 249 11.57 -24.28 -15.55
N ILE A 250 12.27 -25.41 -15.57
CA ILE A 250 13.61 -25.54 -14.98
C ILE A 250 14.62 -25.04 -16.01
N ASN A 251 15.14 -23.83 -15.81
CA ASN A 251 15.99 -23.12 -16.76
C ASN A 251 17.49 -23.32 -16.47
N LYS A 252 18.34 -22.91 -17.43
CA LYS A 252 19.81 -22.96 -17.36
C LYS A 252 20.40 -24.38 -17.28
N ILE A 253 19.75 -25.38 -17.89
CA ILE A 253 20.29 -26.75 -17.97
C ILE A 253 21.61 -26.85 -18.76
N ASP A 254 21.99 -25.79 -19.49
CA ASP A 254 23.24 -25.71 -20.23
C ASP A 254 24.48 -25.46 -19.35
N LYS A 255 24.28 -25.10 -18.08
CA LYS A 255 25.38 -24.83 -17.15
C LYS A 255 25.93 -26.13 -16.56
N PRO A 256 27.27 -26.25 -16.37
CA PRO A 256 27.87 -27.44 -15.77
C PRO A 256 27.46 -27.63 -14.29
N GLU A 257 27.14 -26.54 -13.58
CA GLU A 257 26.62 -26.56 -12.21
C GLU A 257 25.11 -26.87 -12.09
N ALA A 258 24.40 -27.07 -13.21
CA ALA A 258 22.96 -27.31 -13.20
C ALA A 258 22.60 -28.62 -12.49
N ASN A 259 21.67 -28.55 -11.53
CA ASN A 259 21.16 -29.71 -10.81
C ASN A 259 19.63 -29.72 -10.78
N VAL A 260 19.05 -30.42 -11.77
CA VAL A 260 17.59 -30.53 -11.93
C VAL A 260 16.94 -31.31 -10.79
N ASP A 261 17.57 -32.39 -10.32
CA ASP A 261 17.02 -33.24 -9.26
C ASP A 261 16.85 -32.47 -7.95
N ARG A 262 17.83 -31.60 -7.62
CA ARG A 262 17.75 -30.71 -6.47
C ARG A 262 16.55 -29.76 -6.57
N VAL A 263 16.29 -29.20 -7.76
CA VAL A 263 15.13 -28.33 -7.99
C VAL A 263 13.83 -29.10 -7.81
N LYS A 264 13.71 -30.28 -8.43
CA LYS A 264 12.52 -31.17 -8.31
C LYS A 264 12.25 -31.54 -6.86
N GLN A 265 13.28 -31.89 -6.08
CA GLN A 265 13.14 -32.19 -4.65
C GLN A 265 12.62 -30.99 -3.85
N GLN A 266 13.20 -29.80 -4.04
CA GLN A 266 12.80 -28.59 -3.32
C GLN A 266 11.39 -28.12 -3.68
N LEU A 267 10.94 -28.35 -4.91
CA LEU A 267 9.56 -28.07 -5.35
C LEU A 267 8.57 -29.05 -4.71
N ALA A 268 8.92 -30.34 -4.65
CA ALA A 268 8.09 -31.35 -3.99
C ALA A 268 7.87 -31.04 -2.50
N GLU A 269 8.91 -30.59 -1.79
CA GLU A 269 8.81 -30.11 -0.39
C GLU A 269 7.81 -28.97 -0.21
N ARG A 270 7.61 -28.17 -1.26
CA ARG A 270 6.66 -27.05 -1.27
C ARG A 270 5.27 -27.46 -1.74
N GLY A 271 5.05 -28.74 -2.06
CA GLY A 271 3.79 -29.27 -2.57
C GLY A 271 3.60 -29.10 -4.07
N LEU A 272 4.68 -28.99 -4.84
CA LEU A 272 4.69 -29.05 -6.30
C LEU A 272 5.42 -30.33 -6.73
N THR A 273 4.70 -31.44 -6.80
CA THR A 273 5.29 -32.75 -7.08
C THR A 273 5.39 -32.96 -8.60
N PRO A 274 6.58 -33.21 -9.16
CA PRO A 274 6.74 -33.43 -10.61
C PRO A 274 5.95 -34.63 -11.13
N GLU A 275 5.45 -34.55 -12.37
CA GLU A 275 4.75 -35.66 -13.05
C GLU A 275 5.58 -36.94 -13.13
N ASP A 276 6.90 -36.83 -13.38
CA ASP A 276 7.83 -37.97 -13.44
C ASP A 276 7.87 -38.77 -12.12
N TRP A 277 7.49 -38.14 -11.00
CA TRP A 277 7.46 -38.74 -9.66
C TRP A 277 6.03 -39.14 -9.25
N GLY A 278 5.08 -39.13 -10.19
CA GLY A 278 3.67 -39.44 -9.96
C GLY A 278 2.86 -38.28 -9.37
N GLY A 279 3.38 -37.05 -9.46
CA GLY A 279 2.67 -35.82 -9.09
C GLY A 279 1.80 -35.26 -10.21
N ASP A 280 1.28 -34.05 -9.98
CA ASP A 280 0.39 -33.30 -10.86
C ASP A 280 1.05 -32.06 -11.49
N THR A 281 2.27 -31.71 -11.08
CA THR A 281 2.97 -30.52 -11.54
C THR A 281 3.83 -30.86 -12.77
N ILE A 282 3.48 -30.27 -13.91
CA ILE A 282 4.28 -30.38 -15.14
C ILE A 282 5.61 -29.66 -14.94
N THR A 283 6.71 -30.39 -15.12
CA THR A 283 8.07 -29.83 -15.09
C THR A 283 8.71 -29.96 -16.47
N VAL A 284 9.15 -28.84 -17.05
CA VAL A 284 9.88 -28.81 -18.32
C VAL A 284 11.29 -28.33 -18.09
N GLU A 285 12.27 -29.16 -18.46
CA GLU A 285 13.69 -28.86 -18.40
C GLU A 285 14.12 -28.13 -19.69
N LEU A 286 14.62 -26.91 -19.59
CA LEU A 286 14.93 -26.08 -20.75
C LEU A 286 16.17 -25.20 -20.58
N SER A 287 16.70 -24.72 -21.72
CA SER A 287 17.69 -23.65 -21.75
C SER A 287 17.15 -22.48 -22.57
N ALA A 288 16.75 -21.40 -21.90
CA ALA A 288 16.28 -20.18 -22.56
C ALA A 288 17.35 -19.58 -23.49
N LYS A 289 18.64 -19.70 -23.11
CA LYS A 289 19.77 -19.17 -23.89
C LYS A 289 20.00 -19.95 -25.18
N GLN A 290 20.00 -21.28 -25.12
CA GLN A 290 20.19 -22.13 -26.29
C GLN A 290 18.89 -22.29 -27.11
N GLY A 291 17.73 -22.12 -26.47
CA GLY A 291 16.42 -22.41 -27.05
C GLY A 291 15.99 -23.87 -26.91
N THR A 292 16.74 -24.69 -26.17
CA THR A 292 16.45 -26.11 -25.96
C THR A 292 15.15 -26.28 -25.18
N ASN A 293 14.22 -27.10 -25.70
CA ASN A 293 12.93 -27.46 -25.10
C ASN A 293 11.96 -26.29 -24.84
N VAL A 294 12.18 -25.13 -25.45
CA VAL A 294 11.24 -24.00 -25.35
C VAL A 294 9.95 -24.31 -26.12
N ASP A 295 10.06 -25.02 -27.25
CA ASP A 295 8.94 -25.59 -27.99
C ASP A 295 8.12 -26.56 -27.15
N VAL A 296 8.77 -27.47 -26.41
CA VAL A 296 8.11 -28.42 -25.51
C VAL A 296 7.32 -27.68 -24.42
N LEU A 297 7.88 -26.60 -23.85
CA LEU A 297 7.14 -25.76 -22.89
C LEU A 297 5.86 -25.19 -23.50
N LEU A 298 5.92 -24.68 -24.73
CA LEU A 298 4.76 -24.11 -25.42
C LEU A 298 3.68 -25.17 -25.71
N GLU A 299 4.09 -26.37 -26.11
CA GLU A 299 3.18 -27.50 -26.30
C GLU A 299 2.49 -27.92 -24.99
N MET A 300 3.24 -27.99 -23.89
CA MET A 300 2.69 -28.32 -22.57
C MET A 300 1.70 -27.26 -22.07
N ILE A 301 1.98 -25.97 -22.30
CA ILE A 301 1.04 -24.88 -22.02
C ILE A 301 -0.28 -25.09 -22.78
N LEU A 302 -0.21 -25.42 -24.06
CA LEU A 302 -1.39 -25.67 -24.89
C LEU A 302 -2.17 -26.91 -24.44
N LEU A 303 -1.47 -27.94 -23.96
CA LEU A 303 -2.07 -29.16 -23.41
C LEU A 303 -2.86 -28.87 -22.13
N VAL A 304 -2.26 -28.11 -21.19
CA VAL A 304 -2.96 -27.67 -19.97
C VAL A 304 -4.16 -26.81 -20.32
N ALA A 305 -4.03 -25.91 -21.29
CA ALA A 305 -5.13 -25.07 -21.75
C ALA A 305 -6.31 -25.91 -22.32
N ASP A 306 -6.02 -27.02 -23.01
CA ASP A 306 -7.05 -27.94 -23.49
C ASP A 306 -7.74 -28.68 -22.34
N MET A 307 -6.97 -29.10 -21.32
CA MET A 307 -7.53 -29.73 -20.11
C MET A 307 -8.43 -28.80 -19.30
N LEU A 308 -8.12 -27.49 -19.29
CA LEU A 308 -8.91 -26.47 -18.63
C LEU A 308 -10.17 -26.07 -19.41
N GLU A 309 -10.32 -26.54 -20.67
CA GLU A 309 -11.43 -26.21 -21.56
C GLU A 309 -11.69 -24.68 -21.63
N LEU A 310 -10.63 -23.91 -21.87
CA LEU A 310 -10.72 -22.44 -21.82
C LEU A 310 -11.67 -21.88 -22.87
N GLU A 311 -12.78 -21.34 -22.39
CA GLU A 311 -13.84 -20.76 -23.21
C GLU A 311 -13.95 -19.25 -23.03
N ALA A 312 -14.35 -18.55 -24.10
CA ALA A 312 -14.89 -17.21 -23.99
C ALA A 312 -16.03 -16.93 -24.98
N SER A 313 -16.88 -16.00 -24.56
CA SER A 313 -17.98 -15.50 -25.37
C SER A 313 -17.53 -14.29 -26.18
N ALA A 314 -16.93 -14.51 -27.36
CA ALA A 314 -16.55 -13.43 -28.28
C ALA A 314 -17.76 -12.60 -28.75
N SER A 315 -18.96 -13.19 -28.73
CA SER A 315 -20.24 -12.56 -29.09
C SER A 315 -20.97 -11.91 -27.92
N ALA A 316 -20.36 -11.84 -26.73
CA ALA A 316 -20.95 -11.16 -25.58
C ALA A 316 -21.28 -9.70 -25.94
N LYS A 317 -22.47 -9.26 -25.51
CA LYS A 317 -22.98 -7.91 -25.81
C LYS A 317 -22.17 -6.84 -25.09
N ASP A 318 -21.72 -7.14 -23.89
CA ASP A 318 -20.89 -6.27 -23.07
C ASP A 318 -19.45 -6.79 -23.11
N VAL A 319 -18.50 -5.88 -23.34
CA VAL A 319 -17.07 -6.17 -23.31
C VAL A 319 -16.58 -6.02 -21.88
N GLN A 320 -15.83 -7.02 -21.43
CA GLN A 320 -15.13 -7.01 -20.15
C GLN A 320 -13.64 -7.25 -20.39
N GLY A 321 -12.80 -6.59 -19.60
CA GLY A 321 -11.37 -6.81 -19.60
C GLY A 321 -10.75 -6.26 -18.33
N THR A 322 -9.43 -6.43 -18.21
CA THR A 322 -8.66 -5.92 -17.07
C THR A 322 -7.58 -4.98 -17.57
N ILE A 323 -7.40 -3.85 -16.86
CA ILE A 323 -6.27 -2.97 -17.09
C ILE A 323 -5.01 -3.66 -16.60
N ILE A 324 -4.06 -3.90 -17.50
CA ILE A 324 -2.75 -4.46 -17.17
C ILE A 324 -1.83 -3.36 -16.66
N GLU A 325 -1.75 -2.27 -17.42
CA GLU A 325 -0.88 -1.12 -17.13
C GLU A 325 -1.49 0.15 -17.72
N ALA A 326 -1.19 1.31 -17.13
CA ALA A 326 -1.64 2.59 -17.63
C ALA A 326 -0.56 3.67 -17.49
N GLN A 327 -0.49 4.57 -18.47
CA GLN A 327 0.48 5.66 -18.49
C GLN A 327 -0.08 6.92 -19.16
N LEU A 328 0.61 8.04 -18.97
CA LEU A 328 0.27 9.31 -19.60
C LEU A 328 1.30 9.64 -20.70
N ASP A 329 0.89 9.50 -21.95
CA ASP A 329 1.76 9.76 -23.11
C ASP A 329 1.68 11.22 -23.58
N LYS A 330 2.85 11.81 -23.87
CA LYS A 330 2.96 13.19 -24.35
C LYS A 330 2.52 13.30 -25.81
N GLY A 331 1.25 13.64 -25.99
CA GLY A 331 0.63 13.91 -27.29
C GLY A 331 -0.51 12.93 -27.62
N ARG A 332 -0.44 11.69 -27.13
CA ARG A 332 -1.55 10.72 -27.26
C ARG A 332 -2.53 10.80 -26.09
N GLY A 333 -2.12 11.37 -24.95
CA GLY A 333 -2.92 11.47 -23.74
C GLY A 333 -2.90 10.16 -22.92
N PRO A 334 -3.93 9.89 -22.10
CA PRO A 334 -4.01 8.66 -21.33
C PRO A 334 -4.07 7.42 -22.22
N VAL A 335 -3.09 6.54 -22.06
CA VAL A 335 -3.02 5.21 -22.66
C VAL A 335 -3.19 4.15 -21.58
N ALA A 336 -3.82 3.04 -21.93
CA ALA A 336 -3.91 1.89 -21.05
C ALA A 336 -3.77 0.60 -21.86
N THR A 337 -3.02 -0.36 -21.34
CA THR A 337 -2.93 -1.71 -21.87
C THR A 337 -4.03 -2.56 -21.23
N VAL A 338 -4.87 -3.17 -22.05
CA VAL A 338 -6.06 -3.91 -21.63
C VAL A 338 -5.96 -5.34 -22.11
N LEU A 339 -6.19 -6.29 -21.21
CA LEU A 339 -6.46 -7.67 -21.59
C LEU A 339 -7.97 -7.88 -21.69
N VAL A 340 -8.45 -8.14 -22.90
CA VAL A 340 -9.88 -8.42 -23.13
C VAL A 340 -10.22 -9.82 -22.61
N GLN A 341 -11.19 -9.93 -21.71
CA GLN A 341 -11.62 -11.21 -21.14
C GLN A 341 -12.89 -11.74 -21.80
N GLN A 342 -13.87 -10.86 -22.05
CA GLN A 342 -15.15 -11.23 -22.68
C GLN A 342 -15.57 -10.21 -23.73
N GLY A 343 -16.26 -10.69 -24.76
CA GLY A 343 -16.71 -9.87 -25.88
C GLY A 343 -15.60 -9.51 -26.85
N THR A 344 -15.91 -8.60 -27.78
CA THR A 344 -14.95 -8.07 -28.75
C THR A 344 -14.88 -6.55 -28.61
N LEU A 345 -13.74 -6.03 -28.16
CA LEU A 345 -13.52 -4.59 -28.07
C LEU A 345 -13.34 -4.00 -29.47
N LYS A 346 -13.97 -2.85 -29.74
CA LYS A 346 -13.91 -2.17 -31.03
C LYS A 346 -13.58 -0.70 -30.85
N VAL A 347 -12.97 -0.11 -31.87
CA VAL A 347 -12.79 1.34 -31.92
C VAL A 347 -14.17 2.01 -31.90
N GLY A 348 -14.33 2.98 -31.02
CA GLY A 348 -15.58 3.70 -30.79
C GLY A 348 -16.47 3.11 -29.70
N THR A 349 -16.09 2.01 -29.04
CA THR A 349 -16.84 1.49 -27.89
C THR A 349 -16.70 2.45 -26.69
N PRO A 350 -17.81 2.88 -26.06
CA PRO A 350 -17.77 3.59 -24.78
C PRO A 350 -17.34 2.64 -23.67
N ILE A 351 -16.40 3.05 -22.84
CA ILE A 351 -15.78 2.22 -21.80
C ILE A 351 -15.63 2.98 -20.48
N VAL A 352 -15.66 2.21 -19.40
CA VAL A 352 -15.30 2.65 -18.05
C VAL A 352 -14.25 1.69 -17.49
N ALA A 353 -13.25 2.23 -16.79
CA ALA A 353 -12.23 1.46 -16.07
C ALA A 353 -11.96 2.18 -14.75
N GLY A 354 -12.37 1.57 -13.62
CA GLY A 354 -12.35 2.23 -12.31
C GLY A 354 -13.12 3.54 -12.31
N THR A 355 -12.41 4.65 -12.06
CA THR A 355 -12.92 6.04 -12.12
C THR A 355 -12.60 6.75 -13.44
N ALA A 356 -11.88 6.11 -14.36
CA ALA A 356 -11.65 6.61 -15.71
C ALA A 356 -12.81 6.19 -16.63
N TYR A 357 -13.18 7.06 -17.56
CA TYR A 357 -14.22 6.80 -18.54
C TYR A 357 -13.85 7.43 -19.88
N GLY A 358 -14.48 6.96 -20.95
CA GLY A 358 -14.35 7.59 -22.26
C GLY A 358 -14.79 6.69 -23.40
N LYS A 359 -14.25 6.96 -24.58
CA LYS A 359 -14.54 6.21 -25.80
C LYS A 359 -13.23 5.81 -26.45
N VAL A 360 -13.12 4.55 -26.86
CA VAL A 360 -11.92 4.04 -27.55
C VAL A 360 -11.71 4.81 -28.85
N LYS A 361 -10.70 5.68 -28.90
CA LYS A 361 -10.36 6.48 -30.09
C LYS A 361 -9.50 5.70 -31.08
N ALA A 362 -8.57 4.91 -30.56
CA ALA A 362 -7.70 4.03 -31.33
C ALA A 362 -7.26 2.87 -30.44
N MET A 363 -6.90 1.75 -31.07
CA MET A 363 -6.27 0.61 -30.42
C MET A 363 -5.03 0.19 -31.18
N PHE A 364 -4.02 -0.29 -30.46
CA PHE A 364 -2.75 -0.77 -31.01
C PHE A 364 -2.42 -2.14 -30.43
N ASN A 365 -1.77 -2.98 -31.23
CA ASN A 365 -1.21 -4.24 -30.77
C ASN A 365 0.19 -4.02 -30.15
N GLU A 366 0.81 -5.10 -29.68
CA GLU A 366 2.15 -5.11 -29.10
C GLU A 366 3.27 -4.59 -30.02
N ASN A 367 3.05 -4.63 -31.34
CA ASN A 367 3.99 -4.14 -32.35
C ASN A 367 3.76 -2.65 -32.70
N GLY A 368 2.80 -1.98 -32.06
CA GLY A 368 2.42 -0.60 -32.35
C GLY A 368 1.58 -0.43 -33.61
N GLU A 369 1.08 -1.53 -34.19
CA GLU A 369 0.20 -1.50 -35.36
C GLU A 369 -1.24 -1.24 -34.94
N ARG A 370 -1.98 -0.45 -35.74
CA ARG A 370 -3.38 -0.15 -35.44
C ARG A 370 -4.28 -1.36 -35.64
N VAL A 371 -5.09 -1.66 -34.63
CA VAL A 371 -6.11 -2.71 -34.68
C VAL A 371 -7.50 -2.13 -34.49
N PHE A 372 -8.49 -2.67 -35.19
CA PHE A 372 -9.88 -2.19 -35.14
C PHE A 372 -10.80 -3.03 -34.27
N LYS A 373 -10.40 -4.27 -33.99
CA LYS A 373 -11.14 -5.25 -33.19
C LYS A 373 -10.15 -6.06 -32.36
N ALA A 374 -10.47 -6.29 -31.09
CA ALA A 374 -9.71 -7.16 -30.20
C ALA A 374 -10.66 -8.18 -29.57
N GLY A 375 -10.36 -9.46 -29.74
CA GLY A 375 -11.16 -10.55 -29.17
C GLY A 375 -10.72 -10.92 -27.76
N PRO A 376 -11.37 -11.92 -27.13
CA PRO A 376 -10.95 -12.45 -25.85
C PRO A 376 -9.50 -12.93 -25.84
N ALA A 377 -8.83 -12.81 -24.69
CA ALA A 377 -7.42 -13.08 -24.45
C ALA A 377 -6.43 -12.27 -25.32
N THR A 378 -6.88 -11.23 -26.04
CA THR A 378 -5.99 -10.37 -26.82
C THR A 378 -5.61 -9.12 -26.00
N PRO A 379 -4.32 -8.87 -25.77
CA PRO A 379 -3.86 -7.62 -25.17
C PRO A 379 -3.89 -6.50 -26.20
N VAL A 380 -4.42 -5.33 -25.84
CA VAL A 380 -4.42 -4.14 -26.70
C VAL A 380 -4.18 -2.86 -25.91
N GLU A 381 -3.37 -1.98 -26.49
CA GLU A 381 -3.21 -0.61 -25.97
C GLU A 381 -4.36 0.25 -26.50
N ILE A 382 -5.09 0.90 -25.60
CA ILE A 382 -6.24 1.74 -25.91
C ILE A 382 -5.97 3.21 -25.63
N LEU A 383 -6.57 4.07 -26.46
CA LEU A 383 -6.59 5.52 -26.29
C LEU A 383 -8.01 6.04 -26.08
N GLY A 384 -8.14 7.14 -25.33
CA GLY A 384 -9.37 7.91 -25.24
C GLY A 384 -10.09 7.87 -23.89
N LEU A 385 -9.41 7.43 -22.84
CA LEU A 385 -9.86 7.60 -21.46
C LEU A 385 -9.61 9.03 -20.97
N SER A 386 -10.42 9.48 -20.00
CA SER A 386 -10.33 10.81 -19.40
C SER A 386 -9.06 11.01 -18.57
N LYS A 387 -8.62 9.95 -17.88
CA LYS A 387 -7.40 9.87 -17.08
C LYS A 387 -6.83 8.45 -17.13
N PRO A 388 -5.55 8.22 -16.82
CA PRO A 388 -5.02 6.87 -16.67
C PRO A 388 -5.81 6.12 -15.59
N PRO A 389 -6.39 4.95 -15.89
CA PRO A 389 -7.05 4.11 -14.88
C PRO A 389 -6.02 3.48 -13.94
N SER A 390 -6.50 2.92 -12.83
CA SER A 390 -5.63 2.14 -11.95
C SER A 390 -5.34 0.78 -12.58
N ALA A 391 -4.10 0.33 -12.48
CA ALA A 391 -3.74 -0.99 -12.95
C ALA A 391 -4.46 -2.06 -12.11
N GLY A 392 -5.04 -3.06 -12.76
CA GLY A 392 -5.95 -4.04 -12.17
C GLY A 392 -7.43 -3.67 -12.21
N ASP A 393 -7.78 -2.44 -12.60
CA ASP A 393 -9.19 -2.06 -12.75
C ASP A 393 -9.91 -2.95 -13.78
N GLU A 394 -11.16 -3.30 -13.47
CA GLU A 394 -12.05 -3.91 -14.45
C GLU A 394 -12.52 -2.87 -15.48
N LEU A 395 -12.22 -3.16 -16.74
CA LEU A 395 -12.78 -2.46 -17.89
C LEU A 395 -14.14 -3.06 -18.26
N ARG A 396 -15.13 -2.19 -18.41
CA ARG A 396 -16.48 -2.55 -18.87
C ARG A 396 -16.94 -1.61 -19.99
N SER A 397 -17.57 -2.17 -21.02
CA SER A 397 -18.26 -1.35 -22.01
C SER A 397 -19.58 -0.79 -21.46
N ALA A 398 -19.89 0.45 -21.81
CA ALA A 398 -21.19 1.07 -21.57
C ALA A 398 -21.97 1.23 -22.88
N ARG A 399 -23.28 1.51 -22.79
CA ARG A 399 -24.12 1.73 -23.98
C ARG A 399 -23.79 3.05 -24.66
N ASP A 400 -23.54 4.07 -23.85
CA ASP A 400 -23.14 5.40 -24.30
C ASP A 400 -22.12 6.02 -23.33
N GLU A 401 -21.51 7.13 -23.75
CA GLU A 401 -20.50 7.84 -22.96
C GLU A 401 -21.08 8.50 -21.70
N LYS A 402 -22.39 8.83 -21.70
CA LYS A 402 -23.07 9.42 -20.55
C LYS A 402 -23.22 8.41 -19.41
N GLU A 403 -23.56 7.17 -19.74
CA GLU A 403 -23.65 6.05 -18.81
C GLU A 403 -22.27 5.72 -18.23
N ALA A 404 -21.24 5.64 -19.08
CA ALA A 404 -19.86 5.43 -18.63
C ALA A 404 -19.41 6.52 -17.64
N LYS A 405 -19.69 7.79 -17.95
CA LYS A 405 -19.38 8.93 -17.10
C LYS A 405 -20.10 8.84 -15.74
N ARG A 406 -21.40 8.54 -15.74
CA ARG A 406 -22.18 8.40 -14.50
C ARG A 406 -21.61 7.32 -13.58
N TRP A 407 -21.23 6.16 -14.13
CA TRP A 407 -20.64 5.07 -13.35
C TRP A 407 -19.29 5.45 -12.74
N ALA A 408 -18.45 6.17 -13.48
CA ALA A 408 -17.17 6.66 -12.97
C ALA A 408 -17.35 7.70 -11.85
N GLU A 409 -18.26 8.67 -12.02
CA GLU A 409 -18.55 9.70 -11.01
C GLU A 409 -19.13 9.10 -9.71
N GLU A 410 -19.98 8.08 -9.82
CA GLU A 410 -20.54 7.38 -8.66
C GLU A 410 -19.47 6.64 -7.86
N ARG A 411 -18.51 6.00 -8.56
CA ARG A 411 -17.34 5.36 -7.94
C ARG A 411 -16.41 6.38 -7.28
N GLU A 412 -16.11 7.47 -7.96
CA GLU A 412 -15.25 8.53 -7.42
C GLU A 412 -15.83 9.17 -6.16
N LYS A 413 -17.15 9.36 -6.12
CA LYS A 413 -17.85 9.83 -4.92
C LYS A 413 -17.73 8.82 -3.77
N ALA A 414 -17.95 7.54 -4.03
CA ALA A 414 -17.83 6.48 -3.02
C ALA A 414 -16.40 6.37 -2.46
N ASP A 415 -15.38 6.45 -3.33
CA ASP A 415 -13.97 6.41 -2.91
C ASP A 415 -13.60 7.64 -2.07
N ARG A 416 -14.12 8.81 -2.42
CA ARG A 416 -13.93 10.04 -1.64
C ARG A 416 -14.56 9.93 -0.26
N GLU A 417 -15.77 9.39 -0.16
CA GLU A 417 -16.45 9.17 1.12
C GLU A 417 -15.69 8.18 2.00
N LYS A 418 -15.15 7.08 1.43
CA LYS A 418 -14.28 6.14 2.14
C LYS A 418 -13.01 6.79 2.67
N ARG A 419 -12.29 7.54 1.84
CA ARG A 419 -11.05 8.24 2.27
C ARG A 419 -11.32 9.24 3.39
N LEU A 420 -12.43 9.97 3.33
CA LEU A 420 -12.82 10.90 4.39
C LEU A 420 -13.19 10.17 5.69
N ALA A 421 -13.80 8.99 5.61
CA ALA A 421 -14.08 8.16 6.78
C ALA A 421 -12.81 7.59 7.41
N GLU A 422 -11.82 7.17 6.60
CA GLU A 422 -10.52 6.67 7.08
C GLU A 422 -9.66 7.79 7.71
N GLN A 423 -9.68 9.00 7.15
CA GLN A 423 -8.98 10.17 7.71
C GLN A 423 -9.61 10.71 9.00
N GLY A 424 -10.84 10.33 9.33
CA GLY A 424 -11.59 10.81 10.51
C GLY A 424 -11.13 10.24 11.85
N ARG A 425 -10.05 9.47 11.90
CA ARG A 425 -9.58 8.75 13.10
C ARG A 425 -8.23 9.21 13.68
N LEU A 426 -7.72 10.39 13.30
CA LEU A 426 -6.62 10.98 14.09
C LEU A 426 -7.18 11.45 15.43
N THR A 427 -6.82 10.76 16.51
CA THR A 427 -7.14 11.19 17.86
C THR A 427 -6.17 12.29 18.31
N LEU A 428 -6.58 13.12 19.27
CA LEU A 428 -5.66 14.06 19.94
C LEU A 428 -4.48 13.33 20.61
N GLU A 429 -4.67 12.06 20.99
CA GLU A 429 -3.61 11.20 21.51
C GLU A 429 -2.57 10.83 20.45
N ASP A 430 -2.99 10.55 19.20
CA ASP A 430 -2.06 10.30 18.08
C ASP A 430 -1.26 11.57 17.71
N LEU A 431 -1.90 12.74 17.79
CA LEU A 431 -1.22 14.04 17.64
C LEU A 431 -0.22 14.29 18.77
N HIS A 432 -0.57 13.99 20.02
CA HIS A 432 0.34 14.12 21.15
C HIS A 432 1.50 13.12 21.08
N LYS A 433 1.28 11.86 20.68
CA LYS A 433 2.36 10.89 20.45
C LYS A 433 3.35 11.37 19.39
N ARG A 434 2.85 11.90 18.26
CA ARG A 434 3.70 12.50 17.21
C ARG A 434 4.46 13.74 17.66
N MET A 435 3.98 14.46 18.68
CA MET A 435 4.70 15.59 19.28
C MET A 435 5.69 15.17 20.38
N LEU A 436 5.46 14.04 21.05
CA LEU A 436 6.30 13.50 22.13
C LEU A 436 7.45 12.63 21.60
N GLU A 437 7.27 11.96 20.47
CA GLU A 437 8.36 11.37 19.69
C GLU A 437 9.24 12.53 19.20
N GLY A 438 10.40 12.71 19.85
CA GLY A 438 11.35 13.76 19.50
C GLY A 438 11.52 13.86 17.99
N ALA A 439 11.55 15.09 17.45
CA ALA A 439 11.37 15.42 16.04
C ALA A 439 11.99 14.39 15.06
N ILE A 440 11.22 13.36 14.70
CA ILE A 440 11.59 12.39 13.67
C ILE A 440 11.83 13.23 12.42
N LYS A 441 13.04 13.16 11.87
CA LYS A 441 13.36 13.95 10.68
C LYS A 441 12.61 13.34 9.51
N GLU A 442 11.83 14.15 8.80
CA GLU A 442 11.09 13.70 7.61
C GLU A 442 11.92 14.00 6.36
N LEU A 443 12.19 12.99 5.55
CA LEU A 443 12.66 13.16 4.19
C LEU A 443 11.45 13.24 3.27
N ASN A 444 11.12 14.45 2.84
CA ASN A 444 10.00 14.74 1.97
C ASN A 444 10.35 14.41 0.51
N ILE A 445 9.51 13.60 -0.14
CA ILE A 445 9.72 13.15 -1.52
C ILE A 445 8.47 13.46 -2.36
N ILE A 446 8.71 13.96 -3.57
CA ILE A 446 7.73 13.96 -4.66
C ILE A 446 8.16 12.91 -5.68
N LEU A 447 7.30 11.92 -5.92
CA LEU A 447 7.59 10.81 -6.82
C LEU A 447 6.87 11.00 -8.17
N LYS A 448 7.59 10.83 -9.27
CA LYS A 448 7.02 10.73 -10.61
C LYS A 448 7.50 9.46 -11.26
N ALA A 449 6.59 8.66 -11.80
CA ALA A 449 6.94 7.47 -12.56
C ALA A 449 6.31 7.52 -13.95
N ASP A 450 6.82 6.70 -14.85
CA ASP A 450 6.37 6.61 -16.23
C ASP A 450 5.02 5.88 -16.37
N VAL A 451 4.83 4.82 -15.58
CA VAL A 451 3.61 4.01 -15.53
C VAL A 451 3.09 3.88 -14.11
N GLN A 452 1.79 3.56 -13.97
CA GLN A 452 1.12 3.45 -12.68
C GLN A 452 1.69 2.32 -11.81
N GLY A 453 2.03 1.18 -12.41
CA GLY A 453 2.62 0.07 -11.66
C GLY A 453 3.99 0.42 -11.05
N SER A 454 4.87 1.10 -11.79
CA SER A 454 6.16 1.57 -11.28
C SER A 454 6.00 2.56 -10.14
N GLU A 455 5.02 3.47 -10.25
CA GLU A 455 4.68 4.42 -9.19
C GLU A 455 4.32 3.72 -7.88
N GLU A 456 3.42 2.73 -7.96
CA GLU A 456 2.96 1.94 -6.81
C GLU A 456 4.12 1.16 -6.18
N ALA A 457 4.93 0.50 -7.00
CA ALA A 457 6.05 -0.30 -6.53
C ALA A 457 7.18 0.53 -5.88
N VAL A 458 7.54 1.66 -6.49
CA VAL A 458 8.56 2.57 -5.93
C VAL A 458 8.04 3.21 -4.66
N ARG A 459 6.78 3.64 -4.63
CA ARG A 459 6.15 4.16 -3.40
C ARG A 459 6.23 3.15 -2.27
N GLN A 460 5.77 1.93 -2.50
CA GLN A 460 5.78 0.89 -1.47
C GLN A 460 7.22 0.59 -1.00
N ALA A 461 8.17 0.46 -1.94
CA ALA A 461 9.56 0.21 -1.60
C ALA A 461 10.21 1.34 -0.78
N LEU A 462 9.77 2.58 -0.95
CA LEU A 462 10.20 3.72 -0.15
C LEU A 462 9.52 3.78 1.22
N GLU A 463 8.25 3.40 1.30
CA GLU A 463 7.49 3.32 2.55
C GLU A 463 7.97 2.17 3.45
N ASP A 464 8.44 1.07 2.86
CA ASP A 464 9.04 -0.08 3.56
C ASP A 464 10.42 0.25 4.18
N ILE A 465 11.01 1.41 3.89
CA ILE A 465 12.26 1.86 4.53
C ILE A 465 11.95 2.42 5.92
N GLU A 466 11.92 1.53 6.91
CA GLU A 466 11.72 1.90 8.32
C GLU A 466 13.04 2.26 9.01
N HIS A 467 13.05 3.37 9.75
CA HIS A 467 14.16 3.78 10.62
C HIS A 467 13.64 4.59 11.83
N GLU A 468 14.32 4.50 12.98
CA GLU A 468 13.88 5.10 14.24
C GLU A 468 13.98 6.64 14.26
N GLU A 469 15.00 7.22 13.62
CA GLU A 469 15.28 8.67 13.66
C GLU A 469 14.83 9.45 12.41
N VAL A 470 14.61 8.77 11.28
CA VAL A 470 14.32 9.41 9.98
C VAL A 470 13.22 8.64 9.29
N ARG A 471 12.21 9.35 8.78
CA ARG A 471 11.09 8.75 8.05
C ARG A 471 11.00 9.32 6.63
N VAL A 472 10.81 8.45 5.66
CA VAL A 472 10.47 8.85 4.29
C VAL A 472 8.99 9.23 4.21
N LYS A 473 8.68 10.39 3.63
CA LYS A 473 7.31 10.87 3.45
C LYS A 473 7.07 11.29 2.01
N ILE A 474 6.19 10.56 1.34
CA ILE A 474 5.79 10.85 -0.03
C ILE A 474 4.63 11.85 0.02
N ILE A 475 4.91 13.12 -0.34
CA ILE A 475 3.91 14.21 -0.30
C ILE A 475 2.97 14.09 -1.49
N HIS A 476 3.54 13.84 -2.66
CA HIS A 476 2.81 13.71 -3.90
C HIS A 476 3.46 12.63 -4.73
N SER A 477 2.63 11.85 -5.41
CA SER A 477 3.10 10.92 -6.40
C SER A 477 2.09 10.79 -7.52
N ALA A 478 2.58 10.74 -8.75
CA ALA A 478 1.76 10.67 -9.94
C ALA A 478 2.54 10.10 -11.13
N VAL A 479 1.78 9.73 -12.16
CA VAL A 479 2.32 9.21 -13.42
C VAL A 479 2.56 10.36 -14.42
N GLY A 480 3.69 10.32 -15.12
CA GLY A 480 4.08 11.27 -16.16
C GLY A 480 5.36 12.05 -15.86
N ALA A 481 5.77 12.88 -16.82
CA ALA A 481 6.95 13.74 -16.71
C ALA A 481 6.87 14.73 -15.53
N VAL A 482 8.03 15.14 -15.02
CA VAL A 482 8.12 16.16 -13.96
C VAL A 482 7.74 17.53 -14.52
N SER A 483 6.72 18.16 -13.92
CA SER A 483 6.14 19.43 -14.33
C SER A 483 6.50 20.59 -13.39
N GLU A 484 6.25 21.83 -13.83
CA GLU A 484 6.47 23.04 -13.01
C GLU A 484 5.71 23.01 -11.67
N ASN A 485 4.50 22.43 -11.65
CA ASN A 485 3.69 22.30 -10.43
C ASN A 485 4.35 21.41 -9.39
N ASP A 486 5.08 20.39 -9.84
CA ASP A 486 5.79 19.47 -8.96
C ASP A 486 6.99 20.16 -8.30
N ILE A 487 7.70 21.01 -9.06
CA ILE A 487 8.81 21.81 -8.55
C ILE A 487 8.30 22.85 -7.54
N MET A 488 7.20 23.55 -7.83
CA MET A 488 6.59 24.48 -6.88
C MET A 488 6.16 23.79 -5.58
N LEU A 489 5.56 22.60 -5.67
CA LEU A 489 5.18 21.82 -4.49
C LEU A 489 6.40 21.35 -3.69
N ALA A 490 7.47 20.97 -4.38
CA ALA A 490 8.74 20.59 -3.76
C ALA A 490 9.39 21.75 -3.01
N ALA A 491 9.47 22.92 -3.64
CA ALA A 491 10.00 24.14 -3.02
C ALA A 491 9.20 24.53 -1.76
N ALA A 492 7.86 24.49 -1.85
CA ALA A 492 6.99 24.83 -0.72
C ALA A 492 7.10 23.85 0.46
N SER A 493 7.45 22.59 0.19
CA SER A 493 7.47 21.52 1.20
C SER A 493 8.88 21.05 1.57
N ASN A 494 9.92 21.71 1.04
CA ASN A 494 11.32 21.28 1.14
C ASN A 494 11.51 19.79 0.78
N ALA A 495 10.96 19.40 -0.37
CA ALA A 495 10.96 18.01 -0.85
C ALA A 495 11.96 17.81 -2.00
N ILE A 496 12.50 16.60 -2.10
CA ILE A 496 13.30 16.17 -3.26
C ILE A 496 12.36 15.58 -4.30
N VAL A 497 12.61 15.87 -5.58
CA VAL A 497 11.84 15.29 -6.69
C VAL A 497 12.57 14.07 -7.22
N ILE A 498 11.90 12.92 -7.19
CA ILE A 498 12.39 11.64 -7.71
C ILE A 498 11.59 11.28 -8.95
N GLY A 499 12.27 11.16 -10.09
CA GLY A 499 11.72 10.66 -11.33
C GLY A 499 12.18 9.23 -11.62
N PHE A 500 11.25 8.31 -11.80
CA PHE A 500 11.51 6.91 -12.18
C PHE A 500 11.12 6.66 -13.64
N ASN A 501 12.10 6.42 -14.51
CA ASN A 501 11.96 6.25 -15.95
C ASN A 501 11.23 7.41 -16.67
N VAL A 502 11.26 8.61 -16.08
CA VAL A 502 10.61 9.82 -16.62
C VAL A 502 11.63 10.88 -17.02
N ARG A 503 11.15 11.82 -17.83
CA ARG A 503 11.90 13.03 -18.18
C ARG A 503 11.37 14.23 -17.40
N VAL A 504 12.21 15.25 -17.30
CA VAL A 504 11.85 16.56 -16.77
C VAL A 504 11.45 17.47 -17.92
N GLU A 505 10.37 18.24 -17.76
CA GLU A 505 10.02 19.23 -18.77
C GLU A 505 11.02 20.40 -18.75
N PRO A 506 11.38 21.01 -19.91
CA PRO A 506 12.42 22.04 -19.97
C PRO A 506 12.19 23.19 -18.98
N ARG A 507 10.95 23.69 -18.89
CA ARG A 507 10.60 24.77 -17.95
C ARG A 507 10.64 24.34 -16.48
N ALA A 508 10.36 23.06 -16.21
CA ALA A 508 10.47 22.52 -14.85
C ALA A 508 11.95 22.41 -14.44
N ALA A 509 12.84 22.06 -15.36
CA ALA A 509 14.29 22.05 -15.11
C ALA A 509 14.81 23.48 -14.82
N ASP A 510 14.43 24.45 -15.64
CA ASP A 510 14.80 25.87 -15.42
C ASP A 510 14.31 26.37 -14.05
N MET A 511 13.07 26.01 -13.67
CA MET A 511 12.48 26.39 -12.38
C MET A 511 13.16 25.71 -11.18
N ALA A 512 13.58 24.46 -11.35
CA ALA A 512 14.27 23.73 -10.28
C ALA A 512 15.63 24.34 -9.97
N GLU A 513 16.35 24.84 -10.98
CA GLU A 513 17.59 25.59 -10.77
C GLU A 513 17.34 26.92 -10.02
N SER A 514 16.28 27.65 -10.37
CA SER A 514 15.96 28.93 -9.72
C SER A 514 15.46 28.78 -8.28
N GLU A 515 14.70 27.73 -7.99
CA GLU A 515 14.13 27.46 -6.66
C GLU A 515 15.03 26.55 -5.80
N HIS A 516 16.20 26.15 -6.32
CA HIS A 516 17.14 25.24 -5.67
C HIS A 516 16.53 23.89 -5.25
N VAL A 517 15.63 23.35 -6.07
CA VAL A 517 15.00 22.04 -5.85
C VAL A 517 15.85 20.96 -6.50
N GLU A 518 16.23 19.95 -5.73
CA GLU A 518 16.97 18.79 -6.24
C GLU A 518 16.04 17.83 -7.00
N ILE A 519 16.42 17.51 -8.24
CA ILE A 519 15.76 16.49 -9.05
C ILE A 519 16.73 15.32 -9.25
N ARG A 520 16.30 14.11 -8.89
CA ARG A 520 17.05 12.87 -9.18
C ARG A 520 16.24 11.96 -10.09
N LEU A 521 16.88 11.48 -11.15
CA LEU A 521 16.28 10.59 -12.12
C LEU A 521 16.91 9.21 -12.02
N TYR A 522 16.07 8.18 -11.96
CA TYR A 522 16.51 6.79 -11.87
C TYR A 522 15.80 5.96 -12.91
N ASN A 523 16.51 4.95 -13.42
CA ASN A 523 15.96 3.95 -14.33
C ASN A 523 16.00 2.55 -13.69
N VAL A 524 16.55 2.42 -12.48
CA VAL A 524 16.71 1.17 -11.74
C VAL A 524 16.29 1.39 -10.30
N ILE A 525 15.35 0.58 -9.80
CA ILE A 525 14.74 0.78 -8.48
C ILE A 525 15.75 0.61 -7.33
N TYR A 526 16.77 -0.24 -7.49
CA TYR A 526 17.83 -0.43 -6.48
C TYR A 526 18.69 0.82 -6.29
N GLU A 527 19.06 1.49 -7.38
CA GLU A 527 19.85 2.73 -7.32
C GLU A 527 19.06 3.79 -6.56
N LEU A 528 17.77 3.92 -6.86
CA LEU A 528 16.86 4.82 -6.15
C LEU A 528 16.80 4.52 -4.65
N ILE A 529 16.56 3.26 -4.26
CA ILE A 529 16.46 2.87 -2.85
C ILE A 529 17.78 3.14 -2.12
N ASN A 530 18.92 2.80 -2.73
CA ASN A 530 20.23 3.00 -2.14
C ASN A 530 20.56 4.48 -1.95
N ASP A 531 20.25 5.32 -2.95
CA ASP A 531 20.46 6.76 -2.86
C ASP A 531 19.54 7.41 -1.81
N VAL A 532 18.29 6.96 -1.68
CA VAL A 532 17.40 7.44 -0.63
C VAL A 532 17.90 7.03 0.75
N ARG A 533 18.40 5.80 0.93
CA ARG A 533 19.07 5.40 2.17
C ARG A 533 20.30 6.26 2.45
N ALA A 534 21.13 6.54 1.45
CA ALA A 534 22.27 7.44 1.62
C ALA A 534 21.85 8.87 2.02
N ALA A 535 20.76 9.39 1.43
CA ALA A 535 20.20 10.69 1.79
C ALA A 535 19.67 10.71 3.23
N MET A 536 18.98 9.63 3.66
CA MET A 536 18.55 9.46 5.05
C MET A 536 19.75 9.42 6.01
N ALA A 537 20.86 8.77 5.63
CA ALA A 537 22.06 8.71 6.45
C ALA A 537 22.69 10.11 6.63
N GLY A 538 22.64 10.95 5.59
CA GLY A 538 23.07 12.35 5.66
C GLY A 538 22.24 13.21 6.63
N LEU A 539 20.97 12.83 6.87
CA LEU A 539 20.10 13.49 7.84
C LEU A 539 20.32 12.99 9.27
N LEU A 540 21.01 11.85 9.48
CA LEU A 540 21.28 11.34 10.82
C LEU A 540 22.21 12.28 11.58
N SER A 541 21.88 12.46 12.87
CA SER A 541 22.75 13.20 13.76
C SER A 541 24.04 12.38 13.98
N PRO A 542 25.23 12.97 13.86
CA PRO A 542 26.48 12.24 14.04
C PRO A 542 26.62 11.76 15.49
N VAL A 543 27.19 10.56 15.67
CA VAL A 543 27.56 10.05 16.99
C VAL A 543 28.96 10.51 17.31
N TYR A 544 29.13 11.02 18.52
CA TYR A 544 30.44 11.31 19.07
C TYR A 544 30.89 10.09 19.85
N GLU A 545 31.97 9.45 19.40
CA GLU A 545 32.62 8.39 20.17
C GLU A 545 33.80 8.98 20.94
N GLU A 546 33.94 8.55 22.19
CA GLU A 546 35.02 8.98 23.05
C GLU A 546 36.28 8.18 22.75
N ARG A 547 37.28 8.85 22.16
CA ARG A 547 38.59 8.27 21.96
C ARG A 547 39.50 8.69 23.10
N HIS A 548 39.95 7.73 23.91
CA HIS A 548 40.96 7.94 24.92
C HIS A 548 42.31 8.32 24.26
N LEU A 549 42.93 9.41 24.74
CA LEU A 549 44.20 9.92 24.24
C LEU A 549 45.36 9.54 25.15
N GLY A 550 45.17 9.63 26.46
CA GLY A 550 46.21 9.37 27.43
C GLY A 550 45.76 9.63 28.87
N SER A 551 46.62 9.27 29.81
CA SER A 551 46.37 9.41 31.25
C SER A 551 47.60 9.94 31.95
N ALA A 552 47.38 10.82 32.94
CA ALA A 552 48.44 11.41 33.72
C ALA A 552 48.09 11.39 35.20
N GLU A 553 49.04 10.99 36.04
CA GLU A 553 48.88 10.91 37.49
C GLU A 553 49.39 12.20 38.14
N VAL A 554 48.59 12.83 39.00
CA VAL A 554 48.94 14.03 39.74
C VAL A 554 49.90 13.68 40.87
N ARG A 555 51.11 14.26 40.84
CA ARG A 555 52.15 14.05 41.86
C ARG A 555 52.37 15.24 42.77
N ALA A 556 52.08 16.44 42.29
CA ALA A 556 52.21 17.67 43.05
C ALA A 556 51.20 18.70 42.56
N THR A 557 50.88 19.69 43.40
CA THR A 557 50.02 20.81 43.02
C THR A 557 50.78 22.12 43.21
N PHE A 558 50.66 22.99 42.21
CA PHE A 558 51.35 24.28 42.18
C PHE A 558 50.33 25.40 42.02
N ARG A 559 50.44 26.45 42.83
CA ARG A 559 49.56 27.61 42.70
C ARG A 559 50.27 28.71 41.92
N VAL A 560 49.77 29.03 40.74
CA VAL A 560 50.38 30.06 39.86
C VAL A 560 49.49 31.30 39.84
N PRO A 561 50.04 32.51 40.11
CA PRO A 561 49.28 33.76 40.04
C PRO A 561 48.66 33.96 38.65
N LYS A 562 47.37 34.31 38.61
CA LYS A 562 46.52 34.53 37.40
C LYS A 562 46.06 33.28 36.63
N VAL A 563 46.63 32.10 36.88
CA VAL A 563 46.28 30.85 36.16
C VAL A 563 45.47 29.88 37.01
N GLY A 564 45.67 29.90 38.34
CA GLY A 564 44.98 29.01 39.27
C GLY A 564 45.89 27.90 39.80
N VAL A 565 45.30 26.78 40.21
CA VAL A 565 46.03 25.58 40.65
C VAL A 565 46.38 24.74 39.43
N ILE A 566 47.66 24.42 39.26
CA ILE A 566 48.20 23.58 38.20
C ILE A 566 48.61 22.25 38.82
N ALA A 567 48.16 21.15 38.25
CA ALA A 567 48.57 19.82 38.65
C ALA A 567 49.91 19.46 37.98
N GLY A 568 50.94 19.24 38.77
CA GLY A 568 52.19 18.62 38.34
C GLY A 568 51.97 17.12 38.19
N CYS A 569 51.89 16.66 36.95
CA CYS A 569 51.51 15.32 36.59
C CYS A 569 52.65 14.56 35.92
N TYR A 570 52.59 13.24 35.98
CA TYR A 570 53.42 12.34 35.19
C TYR A 570 52.52 11.58 34.21
N VAL A 571 52.78 11.69 32.91
CA VAL A 571 51.97 11.01 31.89
C VAL A 571 52.31 9.51 31.94
N THR A 572 51.34 8.69 32.34
CA THR A 572 51.50 7.23 32.50
C THR A 572 51.31 6.51 31.17
N GLU A 573 50.32 6.93 30.38
CA GLU A 573 49.92 6.24 29.15
C GLU A 573 49.46 7.25 28.09
N GLY A 574 49.73 6.95 26.81
CA GLY A 574 49.30 7.76 25.68
C GLY A 574 49.97 9.13 25.61
N SER A 575 49.21 10.14 25.18
CA SER A 575 49.64 11.54 25.18
C SER A 575 48.55 12.49 25.66
N ILE A 576 48.95 13.56 26.34
CA ILE A 576 48.06 14.61 26.80
C ILE A 576 48.13 15.78 25.81
N VAL A 577 47.00 16.14 25.22
CA VAL A 577 46.89 17.20 24.20
C VAL A 577 46.15 18.41 24.77
N ARG A 578 46.69 19.61 24.55
CA ARG A 578 46.06 20.87 24.97
C ARG A 578 44.76 21.10 24.19
N GLY A 579 43.67 21.40 24.89
CA GLY A 579 42.34 21.61 24.31
C GLY A 579 41.47 20.35 24.22
N ALA A 580 42.01 19.16 24.52
CA ALA A 580 41.24 17.93 24.66
C ALA A 580 40.32 18.00 25.91
N ASN A 581 39.28 17.17 25.91
CA ASN A 581 38.46 16.97 27.10
C ASN A 581 39.26 16.13 28.11
N ALA A 582 39.04 16.38 29.39
CA ALA A 582 39.70 15.65 30.46
C ALA A 582 38.74 15.33 31.59
N ARG A 583 38.89 14.14 32.19
CA ARG A 583 38.22 13.75 33.43
C ARG A 583 39.25 13.60 34.52
N VAL A 584 38.98 14.20 35.67
CA VAL A 584 39.78 14.02 36.88
C VAL A 584 39.12 12.94 37.72
N LYS A 585 39.85 11.85 37.95
CA LYS A 585 39.42 10.70 38.77
C LYS A 585 40.22 10.64 40.06
N ARG A 586 39.56 10.23 41.15
CA ARG A 586 40.20 9.89 42.42
C ARG A 586 39.80 8.47 42.81
N GLY A 587 40.75 7.55 42.71
CA GLY A 587 40.43 6.13 42.64
C GLY A 587 39.63 5.85 41.36
N ASP A 588 38.43 5.27 41.50
CA ASP A 588 37.55 4.94 40.38
C ASP A 588 36.42 5.96 40.13
N GLU A 589 36.31 7.02 40.96
CA GLU A 589 35.23 8.01 40.87
C GLU A 589 35.66 9.24 40.04
N VAL A 590 34.81 9.68 39.10
CA VAL A 590 35.02 10.91 38.32
C VAL A 590 34.57 12.11 39.15
N ILE A 591 35.51 12.94 39.57
CA ILE A 591 35.24 14.14 40.37
C ILE A 591 34.82 15.31 39.49
N TYR A 592 35.46 15.43 38.32
CA TYR A 592 35.27 16.57 37.44
C TYR A 592 35.52 16.23 35.98
N GLU A 593 34.75 16.85 35.09
CA GLU A 593 34.95 16.82 33.64
C GLU A 593 35.12 18.24 33.11
N GLY A 594 36.16 18.47 32.31
CA GLY A 594 36.46 19.78 31.75
C GLY A 594 37.36 19.71 30.53
N LYS A 595 37.94 20.84 30.13
CA LYS A 595 38.92 20.92 29.04
C LYS A 595 40.29 21.30 29.56
N ILE A 596 41.34 20.76 28.94
CA ILE A 596 42.73 21.12 29.26
C ILE A 596 43.04 22.48 28.64
N GLU A 597 43.02 23.53 29.46
CA GLU A 597 43.28 24.90 28.99
C GLU A 597 44.78 25.15 28.78
N GLN A 598 45.60 24.62 29.70
CA GLN A 598 47.03 24.85 29.67
C GLN A 598 47.81 23.57 29.94
N LEU A 599 48.86 23.39 29.14
CA LEU A 599 49.78 22.26 29.21
C LEU A 599 51.21 22.80 29.10
N LYS A 600 52.02 22.58 30.13
CA LYS A 600 53.40 23.06 30.22
C LYS A 600 54.36 21.94 30.54
N HIS A 601 55.52 21.95 29.90
CA HIS A 601 56.67 21.13 30.30
C HIS A 601 57.75 22.07 30.85
N ILE A 602 58.01 22.00 32.16
CA ILE A 602 58.98 22.84 32.89
C ILE A 602 58.63 24.34 32.84
N LYS A 603 58.93 25.03 31.73
CA LYS A 603 58.66 26.47 31.53
C LYS A 603 58.05 26.78 30.16
N GLU A 604 57.93 25.79 29.28
CA GLU A 604 57.46 25.98 27.91
C GLU A 604 56.03 25.44 27.77
N ASP A 605 55.15 26.23 27.14
CA ASP A 605 53.84 25.76 26.71
C ASP A 605 54.02 24.74 25.58
N ARG A 606 53.39 23.57 25.75
CA ARG A 606 53.42 22.49 24.77
C ARG A 606 52.00 22.18 24.29
N SER A 607 51.87 21.84 23.01
CA SER A 607 50.59 21.39 22.44
C SER A 607 50.26 19.95 22.81
N GLU A 608 51.30 19.12 23.01
CA GLU A 608 51.18 17.70 23.32
C GLU A 608 52.37 17.25 24.16
N ILE A 609 52.13 16.36 25.13
CA ILE A 609 53.15 15.71 25.95
C ILE A 609 52.90 14.21 25.98
N ALA A 610 53.90 13.43 25.57
CA ALA A 610 53.82 11.97 25.51
C ALA A 610 54.08 11.30 26.87
N ALA A 611 53.71 10.02 26.96
CA ALA A 611 53.98 9.16 28.11
C ALA A 611 55.47 9.17 28.50
N GLY A 612 55.72 9.10 29.81
CA GLY A 612 57.07 9.08 30.39
C GLY A 612 57.64 10.45 30.76
N PHE A 613 56.96 11.55 30.42
CA PHE A 613 57.38 12.92 30.73
C PHE A 613 56.51 13.56 31.83
N GLU A 614 57.11 14.50 32.57
CA GLU A 614 56.44 15.30 33.58
C GLU A 614 55.85 16.57 32.98
N CYS A 615 54.63 16.93 33.37
CA CYS A 615 53.95 18.10 32.84
C CYS A 615 53.12 18.82 33.89
N GLY A 616 52.92 20.13 33.70
CA GLY A 616 51.92 20.91 34.39
C GLY A 616 50.63 20.94 33.56
N ILE A 617 49.55 20.39 34.10
CA ILE A 617 48.22 20.36 33.48
C ILE A 617 47.29 21.29 34.25
N ASN A 618 46.52 22.08 33.53
CA ASN A 618 45.39 22.84 34.09
C ASN A 618 44.11 22.47 33.32
N VAL A 619 43.16 21.86 34.03
CA VAL A 619 41.78 21.63 33.59
C VAL A 619 40.94 22.86 33.97
N GLY A 620 40.37 23.50 32.96
CA GLY A 620 39.61 24.74 33.12
C GLY A 620 38.45 24.58 34.11
N GLY A 621 38.36 25.49 35.07
CA GLY A 621 37.31 25.50 36.09
C GLY A 621 37.54 24.56 37.30
N PHE A 622 38.62 23.76 37.30
CA PHE A 622 38.95 22.87 38.41
C PHE A 622 40.19 23.33 39.18
N SER A 623 40.16 23.21 40.50
CA SER A 623 41.25 23.68 41.38
C SER A 623 41.57 22.75 42.55
N ASP A 624 40.79 21.69 42.76
CA ASP A 624 40.85 20.83 43.94
C ASP A 624 41.58 19.50 43.63
N TYR A 625 42.80 19.62 43.10
CA TYR A 625 43.65 18.47 42.77
C TYR A 625 44.28 17.89 44.05
N GLU A 626 44.24 16.57 44.19
CA GLU A 626 44.98 15.82 45.22
C GLU A 626 46.09 14.97 44.60
N VAL A 627 47.12 14.67 45.39
CA VAL A 627 48.20 13.78 44.96
C VAL A 627 47.64 12.36 44.86
N GLY A 628 47.81 11.74 43.69
CA GLY A 628 47.23 10.44 43.34
C GLY A 628 45.98 10.52 42.47
N ASP A 629 45.46 11.71 42.16
CA ASP A 629 44.38 11.87 41.18
C ASP A 629 44.88 11.47 39.77
N ILE A 630 44.01 10.88 38.95
CA ILE A 630 44.28 10.50 37.56
C ILE A 630 43.52 11.43 36.63
N ILE A 631 44.24 12.11 35.74
CA ILE A 631 43.66 12.94 34.68
C ILE A 631 43.65 12.12 33.40
N GLU A 632 42.46 11.73 32.95
CA GLU A 632 42.26 11.02 31.68
C GLU A 632 41.87 12.02 30.60
N ALA A 633 42.69 12.13 29.55
CA ALA A 633 42.39 12.95 28.38
C ALA A 633 41.69 12.11 27.31
N TYR A 634 40.62 12.66 26.74
CA TYR A 634 39.86 12.05 25.67
C TYR A 634 39.41 13.10 24.65
N ASN A 635 39.15 12.64 23.43
CA ASN A 635 38.58 13.47 22.39
C ASN A 635 37.24 12.90 21.93
N LEU A 636 36.34 13.79 21.52
CA LEU A 636 35.08 13.39 20.89
C LEU A 636 35.32 13.34 19.38
N GLU A 637 35.48 12.15 18.83
CA GLU A 637 35.57 11.98 17.39
C GLU A 637 34.16 11.87 16.79
N ARG A 638 33.92 12.65 15.73
CA ARG A 638 32.66 12.62 14.99
C ARG A 638 32.66 11.44 14.04
N ILE A 639 31.84 10.44 14.29
CA ILE A 639 31.66 9.30 13.39
C ILE A 639 30.40 9.53 12.55
N ALA A 640 30.56 9.44 11.23
CA ALA A 640 29.43 9.43 10.31
C ALA A 640 28.72 8.06 10.42
N ARG A 641 27.41 8.08 10.65
CA ARG A 641 26.60 6.86 10.67
C ARG A 641 26.29 6.41 9.23
N ALA A 642 26.34 5.11 9.00
CA ALA A 642 25.76 4.48 7.81
C ALA A 642 24.42 3.83 8.20
N LEU A 643 23.51 3.76 7.23
CA LEU A 643 22.22 3.06 7.34
C LEU A 643 22.36 1.58 6.96
#